data_AF-A0A7G2TCT3-F1
#
_entry.id   AF-A0A7G2TCT3-F1
#
_cell.length_a   1.000
_cell.length_b   1.000
_cell.length_c   1.000
_cell.angle_alpha   90.00
_cell.angle_beta   90.00
_cell.angle_gamma   90.00
#
_symmetry.space_group_name_H-M   'P 1'
#
loop_
_entity.id
_entity.type
_entity.pdbx_description
1 polymer ?
#
loop_
_entity_poly.entity_id
_entity_poly.type
_entity_poly.pdbx_seq_one_letter_code
_entity_poly.pdbx_strand_id
1 'polypeptide(L)'
;MSKTNINYTEFIKYVHEHFKEDIELDDIKEILHLEQGYNRDSPESIGKYLLLNRLIFSGDKKNNISFKFDQNLYSGINLWIADNFKGKSSVFKIIKFALTGAESYKPDIKNWLKEIILEFQIGEAVYTIFIDKRGRDKGALYTFGIERFLELRDTNKLNGIELEKEFDFKSKKMLEEHLEDFFFDHFSFYRLKYTQKSSSKENFELSTSNLSWATYFKSIYLEASNYEYLFFENEKFGAQGRKIFEMILGLPLTYPINMLSLQSDTISEKIGKLRLADKSITEAKINARERIEKEYRKVISDLEQLRKDGKITFNDEPLIKEYARIQERVSTNLKKRRSANENYLLEQKKVQPIKDEIENLQNDRNRVNSEISRLEKQALNLKLYKEAGSFFSNLDIKVCPHCENEVTDERKKNEHFNHECSLCGETSNQQKVEEEELTQKFTRILEEQESHRDKLNKLKDTIREQEKKLKVQIESVSENYSKLVAVPSTDSDIKRLKEIEKQIDAINEKRKKQQTLIAKEQSLIKKEAVLKFQLNEINKKKNSDSSQQLSRLSLHKKIIEYALQSLHKKRIKLNEDILEKLENLILNEVQSFGLSNIEKIRINDKYEIVFTQNDVEQGFNELTEGEKLRAKLAFYLSIIQLDIEHKLGRHPRFLIFDSPGGEEMIEKHLHGLSEILKSVNERFRDELQIFVGSALREFSDITESEKAVIKNDDEFIF
;
A
#
# COMPACT_ATOMS: atom_id res chain seq x y z
N MET A 1 26.57 28.18 -36.64
CA MET A 1 25.42 27.61 -35.91
C MET A 1 25.97 26.64 -34.89
N SER A 2 25.75 26.84 -33.59
CA SER A 2 26.33 25.94 -32.58
C SER A 2 25.81 24.52 -32.79
N LYS A 3 26.71 23.54 -32.93
CA LYS A 3 26.36 22.13 -33.12
C LYS A 3 25.54 21.53 -31.96
N THR A 4 25.47 22.24 -30.83
CA THR A 4 24.99 21.77 -29.53
C THR A 4 23.54 22.10 -29.18
N ASN A 5 22.95 23.17 -29.76
CA ASN A 5 21.63 23.68 -29.34
C ASN A 5 20.49 23.32 -30.30
N ILE A 6 19.28 23.18 -29.77
CA ILE A 6 18.04 23.06 -30.54
C ILE A 6 17.41 24.43 -30.79
N ASN A 7 17.06 24.72 -32.03
CA ASN A 7 16.23 25.87 -32.37
C ASN A 7 14.76 25.52 -32.13
N TYR A 8 14.16 26.07 -31.07
CA TYR A 8 12.77 25.77 -30.69
C TYR A 8 11.78 26.04 -31.84
N THR A 9 11.95 27.15 -32.57
CA THR A 9 11.03 27.50 -33.67
C THR A 9 11.10 26.50 -34.82
N GLU A 10 12.30 26.06 -35.18
CA GLU A 10 12.49 25.01 -36.20
C GLU A 10 11.98 23.66 -35.73
N PHE A 11 12.19 23.32 -34.46
CA PHE A 11 11.68 22.08 -33.87
C PHE A 11 10.15 22.01 -33.88
N ILE A 12 9.46 23.09 -33.50
CA ILE A 12 8.00 23.15 -33.56
C ILE A 12 7.51 23.00 -35.01
N LYS A 13 8.14 23.68 -35.97
CA LYS A 13 7.80 23.53 -37.40
C LYS A 13 7.98 22.09 -37.88
N TYR A 14 9.08 21.45 -37.50
CA TYR A 14 9.36 20.05 -37.83
C TYR A 14 8.29 19.09 -37.27
N VAL A 15 7.84 19.28 -36.02
CA VAL A 15 6.75 18.48 -35.46
C VAL A 15 5.44 18.76 -36.18
N HIS A 16 5.14 20.02 -36.47
CA HIS A 16 3.92 20.41 -37.19
C HIS A 16 3.86 19.85 -38.61
N GLU A 17 4.96 19.78 -39.34
CA GLU A 17 4.97 19.16 -40.67
C GLU A 17 4.46 17.72 -40.65
N HIS A 18 4.67 16.98 -39.56
CA HIS A 18 4.17 15.61 -39.41
C HIS A 18 2.66 15.53 -39.10
N PHE A 19 2.07 16.58 -38.51
CA PHE A 19 0.67 16.62 -38.07
C PHE A 19 -0.14 17.76 -38.72
N LYS A 20 0.33 18.29 -39.85
CA LYS A 20 -0.18 19.51 -40.49
C LYS A 20 -1.66 19.44 -40.87
N GLU A 21 -2.17 18.23 -41.10
CA GLU A 21 -3.59 17.99 -41.44
C GLU A 21 -4.50 17.90 -40.21
N ASP A 22 -3.93 17.64 -39.03
CA ASP A 22 -4.67 17.34 -37.80
C ASP A 22 -4.73 18.50 -36.81
N ILE A 23 -3.76 19.43 -36.85
CA ILE A 23 -3.59 20.46 -35.81
C ILE A 23 -2.84 21.70 -36.32
N GLU A 24 -3.15 22.89 -35.78
CA GLU A 24 -2.46 24.13 -36.13
C GLU A 24 -1.09 24.27 -35.43
N LEU A 25 -0.21 25.10 -36.00
CA LEU A 25 1.12 25.34 -35.46
C LEU A 25 1.09 25.90 -34.03
N ASP A 26 0.15 26.78 -33.72
CA ASP A 26 0.07 27.43 -32.40
C ASP A 26 -0.40 26.46 -31.30
N ASP A 27 -1.27 25.52 -31.63
CA ASP A 27 -1.65 24.43 -30.71
C ASP A 27 -0.44 23.52 -30.39
N ILE A 28 0.43 23.25 -31.37
CA ILE A 28 1.67 22.48 -31.12
C ILE A 28 2.62 23.23 -30.20
N LYS A 29 2.72 24.56 -30.32
CA LYS A 29 3.50 25.39 -29.39
C LYS A 29 2.97 25.25 -27.97
N GLU A 30 1.66 25.26 -27.79
CA GLU A 30 1.03 25.10 -26.47
C GLU A 30 1.28 23.69 -25.91
N ILE A 31 1.10 22.64 -26.72
CA ILE A 31 1.32 21.24 -26.33
C ILE A 31 2.78 21.00 -25.92
N LEU A 32 3.72 21.60 -26.65
CA LEU A 32 5.16 21.45 -26.41
C LEU A 32 5.76 22.63 -25.62
N HIS A 33 4.93 23.37 -24.89
CA HIS A 33 5.41 24.44 -24.02
C HIS A 33 6.06 23.87 -22.77
N LEU A 34 7.20 24.45 -22.37
CA LEU A 34 7.94 24.10 -21.16
C LEU A 34 8.16 25.36 -20.31
N GLU A 35 8.16 25.21 -18.98
CA GLU A 35 8.44 26.33 -18.06
C GLU A 35 9.83 26.95 -18.28
N GLN A 36 10.79 26.13 -18.73
CA GLN A 36 12.15 26.57 -19.05
C GLN A 36 12.56 26.16 -20.46
N GLY A 37 13.65 26.76 -20.94
CA GLY A 37 14.13 26.56 -22.30
C GLY A 37 14.61 25.13 -22.58
N TYR A 38 14.50 24.74 -23.86
CA TYR A 38 14.96 23.44 -24.36
C TYR A 38 16.49 23.25 -24.31
N ASN A 39 17.25 24.34 -24.21
CA ASN A 39 18.72 24.34 -24.14
C ASN A 39 19.22 24.65 -22.72
N ARG A 40 18.48 24.25 -21.68
CA ARG A 40 18.93 24.41 -20.29
C ARG A 40 20.17 23.57 -19.97
N ASP A 41 20.31 22.46 -20.69
CA ASP A 41 21.34 21.46 -20.48
C ASP A 41 22.63 21.81 -21.20
N SER A 42 23.76 21.67 -20.52
CA SER A 42 25.08 21.83 -21.09
C SER A 42 26.06 20.83 -20.47
N PRO A 43 26.80 20.07 -21.30
CA PRO A 43 27.82 19.15 -20.82
C PRO A 43 29.11 19.89 -20.43
N GLU A 44 29.22 21.19 -20.71
CA GLU A 44 30.39 21.98 -20.34
C GLU A 44 30.52 22.04 -18.82
N SER A 45 31.74 21.79 -18.35
CA SER A 45 32.09 21.91 -16.95
C SER A 45 32.00 23.35 -16.47
N ILE A 46 31.55 23.50 -15.22
CA ILE A 46 31.50 24.77 -14.52
C ILE A 46 32.86 25.08 -13.87
N GLY A 47 33.79 24.11 -13.85
CA GLY A 47 35.10 24.22 -13.21
C GLY A 47 35.05 24.35 -11.69
N LYS A 48 33.86 24.17 -11.09
CA LYS A 48 33.65 24.21 -9.64
C LYS A 48 33.68 22.78 -9.10
N TYR A 49 34.42 22.58 -8.03
CA TYR A 49 34.40 21.34 -7.25
C TYR A 49 34.20 21.65 -5.77
N LEU A 50 33.68 20.66 -5.03
CA LEU A 50 33.44 20.73 -3.60
C LEU A 50 34.68 20.23 -2.87
N LEU A 51 35.24 21.07 -1.99
CA LEU A 51 36.36 20.73 -1.13
C LEU A 51 35.96 20.97 0.33
N LEU A 52 36.05 19.98 1.18
CA LEU A 52 35.83 20.12 2.62
C LEU A 52 37.17 20.40 3.30
N ASN A 53 37.20 21.38 4.20
CA ASN A 53 38.44 21.87 4.80
C ASN A 53 38.56 21.51 6.28
N ARG A 54 37.46 21.55 7.03
CA ARG A 54 37.47 21.22 8.46
C ARG A 54 36.10 20.83 8.97
N LEU A 55 36.06 19.80 9.80
CA LEU A 55 34.85 19.35 10.48
C LEU A 55 35.02 19.45 11.99
N ILE A 56 34.09 20.14 12.64
CA ILE A 56 33.97 20.20 14.10
C ILE A 56 32.58 19.73 14.49
N PHE A 57 32.47 18.76 15.39
CA PHE A 57 31.19 18.45 16.03
C PHE A 57 31.37 18.07 17.49
N SER A 58 30.36 18.38 18.30
CA SER A 58 30.40 18.14 19.74
C SER A 58 29.08 17.58 20.24
N GLY A 59 29.13 16.90 21.38
CA GLY A 59 27.98 16.20 21.91
C GLY A 59 28.22 15.56 23.28
N ASP A 60 27.20 14.90 23.81
CA ASP A 60 27.30 14.07 25.02
C ASP A 60 26.89 12.63 24.74
N LYS A 61 27.74 11.66 25.06
CA LYS A 61 27.40 10.23 25.03
C LYS A 61 26.49 9.86 26.21
N LYS A 62 25.92 8.64 26.17
CA LYS A 62 25.24 8.04 27.34
C LYS A 62 26.18 8.12 28.55
N ASN A 63 25.66 8.58 29.70
CA ASN A 63 26.39 8.92 30.94
C ASN A 63 27.02 10.34 31.01
N ASN A 64 26.55 11.30 30.22
CA ASN A 64 27.01 12.71 30.22
C ASN A 64 28.52 12.89 29.94
N ILE A 65 29.12 11.96 29.18
CA ILE A 65 30.50 12.09 28.73
C ILE A 65 30.50 13.00 27.49
N SER A 66 30.92 14.25 27.68
CA SER A 66 31.06 15.19 26.56
C SER A 66 32.24 14.83 25.68
N PHE A 67 32.07 14.96 24.36
CA PHE A 67 33.13 14.79 23.38
C PHE A 67 33.16 15.96 22.40
N LYS A 68 34.35 16.23 21.85
CA LYS A 68 34.58 17.17 20.76
C LYS A 68 35.44 16.49 19.72
N PHE A 69 34.93 16.41 18.50
CA PHE A 69 35.69 16.01 17.32
C PHE A 69 36.06 17.27 16.54
N ASP A 70 37.31 17.37 16.12
CA ASP A 70 37.86 18.54 15.42
C ASP A 70 38.97 18.04 14.50
N GLN A 71 38.73 18.07 13.19
CA GLN A 71 39.60 17.45 12.20
C GLN A 71 39.70 18.30 10.94
N ASN A 72 40.93 18.60 10.51
CA ASN A 72 41.21 19.17 9.20
C ASN A 72 41.02 18.11 8.10
N LEU A 73 40.57 18.57 6.94
CA LEU A 73 40.25 17.77 5.76
C LEU A 73 41.02 18.37 4.58
N TYR A 74 41.60 17.52 3.75
CA TYR A 74 42.57 17.95 2.73
C TYR A 74 42.14 17.55 1.32
N SER A 75 42.74 18.15 0.30
CA SER A 75 42.61 17.66 -1.08
C SER A 75 43.24 16.27 -1.24
N GLY A 76 42.79 15.52 -2.25
CA GLY A 76 43.19 14.14 -2.50
C GLY A 76 42.46 13.17 -1.58
N ILE A 77 43.13 12.06 -1.24
CA ILE A 77 42.53 11.00 -0.42
C ILE A 77 42.76 11.26 1.07
N ASN A 78 41.67 11.28 1.84
CA ASN A 78 41.67 11.31 3.29
C ASN A 78 41.16 9.95 3.81
N LEU A 79 41.80 9.44 4.85
CA LEU A 79 41.62 8.06 5.28
C LEU A 79 41.21 7.97 6.75
N TRP A 80 40.23 7.13 7.04
CA TRP A 80 39.86 6.74 8.40
C TRP A 80 40.00 5.23 8.54
N ILE A 81 40.96 4.78 9.34
CA ILE A 81 41.17 3.37 9.66
C ILE A 81 40.90 3.09 11.14
N ALA A 82 39.92 2.24 11.39
CA ALA A 82 39.55 1.74 12.72
C ALA A 82 38.74 0.45 12.55
N ASP A 83 38.49 -0.30 13.63
CA ASP A 83 37.66 -1.50 13.54
C ASP A 83 36.20 -1.17 13.12
N ASN A 84 35.46 -2.22 12.78
CA ASN A 84 34.03 -2.10 12.49
C ASN A 84 33.28 -1.50 13.69
N PHE A 85 32.27 -0.67 13.40
CA PHE A 85 31.43 0.01 14.39
C PHE A 85 32.14 1.04 15.29
N LYS A 86 33.38 1.47 14.98
CA LYS A 86 34.14 2.47 15.76
C LYS A 86 33.92 3.93 15.38
N GLY A 87 32.91 4.23 14.54
CA GLY A 87 32.47 5.61 14.26
C GLY A 87 32.87 6.20 12.91
N LYS A 88 33.60 5.48 12.04
CA LYS A 88 33.99 5.92 10.69
C LYS A 88 32.79 6.39 9.85
N SER A 89 31.83 5.49 9.62
CA SER A 89 30.59 5.79 8.89
C SER A 89 29.74 6.86 9.58
N SER A 90 29.89 7.04 10.90
CA SER A 90 29.20 8.11 11.62
C SER A 90 29.72 9.49 11.24
N VAL A 91 31.04 9.65 11.08
CA VAL A 91 31.66 10.90 10.60
C VAL A 91 31.14 11.25 9.20
N PHE A 92 31.13 10.29 8.27
CA PHE A 92 30.61 10.50 6.91
C PHE A 92 29.12 10.85 6.89
N LYS A 93 28.32 10.25 7.76
CA LYS A 93 26.89 10.58 7.89
C LYS A 93 26.65 11.96 8.51
N ILE A 94 27.54 12.44 9.38
CA ILE A 94 27.51 13.82 9.89
C ILE A 94 27.83 14.80 8.77
N ILE A 95 28.85 14.52 7.95
CA ILE A 95 29.20 15.31 6.76
C ILE A 95 28.02 15.34 5.78
N LYS A 96 27.44 14.18 5.45
CA LYS A 96 26.23 14.07 4.62
C LYS A 96 25.11 14.95 5.14
N PHE A 97 24.83 14.91 6.44
CA PHE A 97 23.79 15.75 7.04
C PHE A 97 24.10 17.25 6.93
N ALA A 98 25.36 17.64 7.14
CA ALA A 98 25.79 19.03 6.98
C ALA A 98 25.70 19.53 5.53
N LEU A 99 25.90 18.66 4.55
CA LEU A 99 25.85 19.00 3.13
C LEU A 99 24.46 18.81 2.47
N THR A 100 23.54 18.06 3.09
CA THR A 100 22.25 17.73 2.47
C THR A 100 21.03 18.05 3.32
N GLY A 101 21.17 18.24 4.63
CA GLY A 101 20.06 18.27 5.58
C GLY A 101 19.37 16.91 5.80
N ALA A 102 19.72 15.88 5.00
CA ALA A 102 19.13 14.55 5.08
C ALA A 102 19.84 13.69 6.13
N GLU A 103 19.17 13.50 7.27
CA GLU A 103 19.68 12.71 8.39
C GLU A 103 19.63 11.20 8.11
N SER A 104 20.76 10.49 8.19
CA SER A 104 20.84 9.03 7.99
C SER A 104 21.74 8.27 8.98
N TYR A 105 22.15 8.92 10.09
CA TYR A 105 22.89 8.27 11.20
C TYR A 105 21.94 7.63 12.22
N LYS A 106 22.49 6.69 13.03
CA LYS A 106 21.71 5.90 14.00
C LYS A 106 21.06 6.79 15.08
N PRO A 107 19.90 6.41 15.65
CA PRO A 107 19.20 7.18 16.69
C PRO A 107 20.07 7.51 17.91
N ASP A 108 21.00 6.63 18.30
CA ASP A 108 21.91 6.90 19.42
C ASP A 108 22.81 8.12 19.14
N ILE A 109 23.42 8.19 17.95
CA ILE A 109 24.30 9.30 17.54
C ILE A 109 23.50 10.61 17.46
N LYS A 110 22.25 10.52 16.98
CA LYS A 110 21.35 11.67 16.91
C LYS A 110 21.15 12.33 18.27
N ASN A 111 21.00 11.55 19.33
CA ASN A 111 20.79 12.07 20.68
C ASN A 111 22.06 12.63 21.30
N TRP A 112 23.23 12.26 20.79
CA TRP A 112 24.51 12.73 21.31
C TRP A 112 24.90 14.10 20.75
N LEU A 113 24.65 14.33 19.46
CA LEU A 113 25.12 15.52 18.76
C LEU A 113 24.41 16.80 19.25
N LYS A 114 25.22 17.79 19.64
CA LYS A 114 24.77 19.13 20.04
C LYS A 114 25.05 20.19 18.97
N GLU A 115 26.18 20.06 18.29
CA GLU A 115 26.69 21.08 17.37
C GLU A 115 27.46 20.41 16.24
N ILE A 116 27.28 20.93 15.03
CA ILE A 116 28.07 20.58 13.86
C ILE A 116 28.51 21.89 13.18
N ILE A 117 29.78 22.00 12.88
CA ILE A 117 30.37 23.06 12.06
C ILE A 117 31.18 22.38 10.96
N LEU A 118 30.86 22.69 9.70
CA LEU A 118 31.62 22.19 8.56
C LEU A 118 32.06 23.37 7.69
N GLU A 119 33.37 23.47 7.47
CA GLU A 119 33.94 24.36 6.47
C GLU A 119 34.10 23.60 5.15
N PHE A 120 33.61 24.20 4.07
CA PHE A 120 33.81 23.71 2.73
C PHE A 120 33.96 24.87 1.73
N GLN A 121 34.48 24.57 0.56
CA GLN A 121 34.77 25.51 -0.50
C GLN A 121 34.14 25.00 -1.80
N ILE A 122 33.61 25.92 -2.60
CA ILE A 122 33.15 25.66 -3.97
C ILE A 122 33.85 26.64 -4.91
N GLY A 123 34.75 26.14 -5.74
CA GLY A 123 35.63 27.02 -6.52
C GLY A 123 36.57 27.79 -5.59
N GLU A 124 36.52 29.12 -5.58
CA GLU A 124 37.32 29.97 -4.67
C GLU A 124 36.56 30.44 -3.43
N ALA A 125 35.23 30.22 -3.38
CA ALA A 125 34.39 30.71 -2.30
C ALA A 125 34.38 29.73 -1.12
N VAL A 126 34.71 30.23 0.07
CA VAL A 126 34.73 29.47 1.32
C VAL A 126 33.43 29.69 2.08
N TYR A 127 32.87 28.60 2.60
CA TYR A 127 31.62 28.58 3.35
C TYR A 127 31.77 27.83 4.67
N THR A 128 31.03 28.27 5.69
CA THR A 128 30.90 27.57 6.96
C THR A 128 29.44 27.33 7.27
N ILE A 129 29.02 26.07 7.36
CA ILE A 129 27.70 25.72 7.86
C ILE A 129 27.77 25.42 9.35
N PHE A 130 26.91 26.08 10.12
CA PHE A 130 26.72 25.82 11.54
C PHE A 130 25.33 25.25 11.79
N ILE A 131 25.25 24.16 12.53
CA ILE A 131 24.00 23.48 12.92
C ILE A 131 23.98 23.27 14.43
N ASP A 132 23.06 23.94 15.12
CA ASP A 132 22.72 23.71 16.53
C ASP A 132 21.61 22.67 16.63
N LYS A 133 21.91 21.59 17.35
CA LYS A 133 21.03 20.43 17.56
C LYS A 133 20.52 20.31 19.01
N ARG A 134 20.77 21.30 19.88
CA ARG A 134 20.33 21.30 21.30
C ARG A 134 18.81 21.43 21.48
N GLY A 135 18.06 21.49 20.40
CA GLY A 135 16.60 21.63 20.36
C GLY A 135 16.08 21.32 18.95
N ARG A 136 15.22 22.19 18.41
CA ARG A 136 14.91 22.15 16.98
C ARG A 136 16.17 22.54 16.19
N ASP A 137 16.52 21.73 15.20
CA ASP A 137 17.64 22.00 14.29
C ASP A 137 17.55 23.42 13.73
N LYS A 138 18.56 24.23 14.02
CA LYS A 138 18.65 25.63 13.60
C LYS A 138 20.10 26.01 13.33
N GLY A 139 20.31 27.05 12.54
CA GLY A 139 21.65 27.50 12.21
C GLY A 139 21.67 28.37 10.97
N ALA A 140 22.84 28.45 10.34
CA ALA A 140 23.05 29.25 9.15
C ALA A 140 24.26 28.77 8.33
N LEU A 141 24.26 29.12 7.05
CA LEU A 141 25.41 29.03 6.16
C LEU A 141 26.04 30.43 6.03
N TYR A 142 27.34 30.53 6.29
CA TYR A 142 28.12 31.76 6.21
C TYR A 142 29.12 31.69 5.06
N THR A 143 29.48 32.85 4.49
CA THR A 143 30.39 32.98 3.33
C THR A 143 31.85 33.23 3.72
N PHE A 144 32.27 32.76 4.89
CA PHE A 144 33.63 32.85 5.41
C PHE A 144 34.03 31.58 6.16
N GLY A 145 35.33 31.43 6.44
CA GLY A 145 35.90 30.25 7.08
C GLY A 145 35.60 30.09 8.58
N ILE A 146 35.82 28.88 9.08
CA ILE A 146 35.48 28.42 10.43
C ILE A 146 36.23 29.16 11.52
N GLU A 147 37.48 29.55 11.29
CA GLU A 147 38.25 30.34 12.26
C GLU A 147 37.56 31.67 12.56
N ARG A 148 37.17 32.40 11.51
CA ARG A 148 36.41 33.63 11.66
C ARG A 148 35.04 33.38 12.30
N PHE A 149 34.38 32.27 11.98
CA PHE A 149 33.12 31.88 12.64
C PHE A 149 33.32 31.71 14.15
N LEU A 150 34.36 31.00 14.57
CA LEU A 150 34.67 30.78 15.98
C LEU A 150 35.00 32.10 16.70
N GLU A 151 35.82 32.97 16.10
CA GLU A 151 36.14 34.30 16.64
C GLU A 151 34.89 35.17 16.85
N LEU A 152 33.99 35.20 15.86
CA LEU A 152 32.75 35.98 15.93
C LEU A 152 31.76 35.40 16.93
N ARG A 153 31.73 34.07 17.07
CA ARG A 153 30.92 33.38 18.07
C ARG A 153 31.39 33.69 19.47
N ASP A 154 32.69 33.57 19.71
CA ASP A 154 33.30 33.75 21.03
C ASP A 154 33.24 35.22 21.49
N THR A 155 33.22 36.16 20.54
CA THR A 155 33.01 37.60 20.80
C THR A 155 31.54 38.06 20.79
N ASN A 156 30.57 37.14 20.65
CA ASN A 156 29.13 37.42 20.55
C ASN A 156 28.73 38.40 19.42
N LYS A 157 29.49 38.44 18.33
CA LYS A 157 29.26 39.36 17.18
C LYS A 157 28.51 38.73 16.01
N LEU A 158 28.19 37.43 16.06
CA LEU A 158 27.46 36.71 14.99
C LEU A 158 26.13 37.38 14.58
N ASN A 159 25.42 38.01 15.51
CA ASN A 159 24.11 38.62 15.24
C ASN A 159 24.19 39.86 14.31
N GLY A 160 25.38 40.46 14.14
CA GLY A 160 25.58 41.67 13.34
C GLY A 160 25.95 41.44 11.87
N ILE A 161 25.90 40.19 11.38
CA ILE A 161 26.55 39.78 10.13
C ILE A 161 25.53 39.20 9.13
N GLU A 162 24.41 39.89 8.93
CA GLU A 162 23.39 39.43 7.98
C GLU A 162 23.89 39.42 6.53
N LEU A 163 24.84 40.30 6.17
CA LEU A 163 25.36 40.43 4.80
C LEU A 163 26.32 39.30 4.38
N GLU A 164 26.89 38.56 5.33
CA GLU A 164 27.82 37.44 5.05
C GLU A 164 27.17 36.08 5.36
N LYS A 165 25.84 36.08 5.43
CA LYS A 165 25.01 34.89 5.63
C LYS A 165 24.31 34.58 4.33
N GLU A 166 24.54 33.37 3.81
CA GLU A 166 23.87 32.88 2.61
C GLU A 166 22.39 32.57 2.90
N PHE A 167 22.12 31.85 4.00
CA PHE A 167 20.79 31.63 4.53
C PHE A 167 20.81 31.23 6.01
N ASP A 168 19.71 31.46 6.72
CA ASP A 168 19.41 30.81 8.01
C ASP A 168 18.33 29.73 7.88
N PHE A 169 18.28 28.83 8.87
CA PHE A 169 17.23 27.82 8.95
C PHE A 169 16.82 27.58 10.41
N LYS A 170 15.55 27.23 10.59
CA LYS A 170 14.94 26.97 11.92
C LYS A 170 14.29 25.59 12.00
N SER A 171 14.48 24.77 10.97
CA SER A 171 14.06 23.38 10.94
C SER A 171 14.92 22.58 9.97
N LYS A 172 14.95 21.25 10.15
CA LYS A 172 15.58 20.31 9.22
C LYS A 172 15.05 20.44 7.78
N LYS A 173 13.74 20.65 7.61
CA LYS A 173 13.12 20.76 6.28
C LYS A 173 13.63 22.00 5.54
N MET A 174 13.72 23.14 6.23
CA MET A 174 14.30 24.36 5.65
C MET A 174 15.78 24.18 5.31
N LEU A 175 16.53 23.48 6.16
CA LEU A 175 17.94 23.16 5.88
C LEU A 175 18.08 22.35 4.59
N GLU A 176 17.27 21.31 4.41
CA GLU A 176 17.28 20.47 3.20
C GLU A 176 16.89 21.27 1.95
N GLU A 177 15.83 22.09 2.02
CA GLU A 177 15.39 22.93 0.89
C GLU A 177 16.44 23.99 0.51
N HIS A 178 17.02 24.71 1.47
CA HIS A 178 18.03 25.74 1.20
C HIS A 178 19.34 25.15 0.70
N LEU A 179 19.79 24.01 1.24
CA LEU A 179 20.99 23.32 0.73
C LEU A 179 20.76 22.79 -0.68
N GLU A 180 19.57 22.27 -0.98
CA GLU A 180 19.23 21.85 -2.34
C GLU A 180 19.36 23.00 -3.33
N ASP A 181 18.74 24.14 -3.04
CA ASP A 181 18.79 25.31 -3.93
C ASP A 181 20.23 25.84 -4.06
N PHE A 182 20.95 25.95 -2.94
CA PHE A 182 22.35 26.38 -2.90
C PHE A 182 23.25 25.51 -3.80
N PHE A 183 23.19 24.18 -3.65
CA PHE A 183 24.03 23.27 -4.44
C PHE A 183 23.56 23.16 -5.90
N PHE A 184 22.26 23.26 -6.16
CA PHE A 184 21.74 23.25 -7.52
C PHE A 184 22.22 24.46 -8.31
N ASP A 185 22.22 25.63 -7.69
CA ASP A 185 22.72 26.85 -8.32
C ASP A 185 24.23 26.77 -8.56
N HIS A 186 25.00 26.28 -7.58
CA HIS A 186 26.46 26.17 -7.71
C HIS A 186 26.89 25.17 -8.79
N PHE A 187 26.21 24.04 -8.93
CA PHE A 187 26.54 22.98 -9.89
C PHE A 187 25.64 22.97 -11.14
N SER A 188 24.85 24.04 -11.35
CA SER A 188 23.88 24.17 -12.46
C SER A 188 22.96 22.94 -12.62
N PHE A 189 22.60 22.31 -11.50
CA PHE A 189 21.61 21.25 -11.48
C PHE A 189 20.21 21.85 -11.54
N TYR A 190 19.24 20.99 -11.79
CA TYR A 190 17.85 21.40 -11.82
C TYR A 190 16.91 20.26 -11.46
N ARG A 191 15.70 20.63 -11.06
CA ARG A 191 14.69 19.70 -10.55
C ARG A 191 14.13 18.83 -11.68
N LEU A 192 14.72 17.66 -11.85
CA LEU A 192 14.12 16.57 -12.62
C LEU A 192 12.98 15.94 -11.82
N LYS A 193 11.95 15.48 -12.52
CA LYS A 193 10.74 14.91 -11.94
C LYS A 193 10.51 13.48 -12.44
N TYR A 194 9.84 12.67 -11.64
CA TYR A 194 9.42 11.33 -12.02
C TYR A 194 8.05 11.00 -11.44
N THR A 195 7.30 10.17 -12.15
CA THR A 195 5.99 9.69 -11.71
C THR A 195 6.13 8.42 -10.90
N GLN A 196 5.44 8.34 -9.77
CA GLN A 196 5.27 7.12 -9.00
C GLN A 196 3.79 6.72 -9.01
N LYS A 197 3.52 5.43 -9.23
CA LYS A 197 2.17 4.87 -9.05
C LYS A 197 1.84 4.84 -7.56
N SER A 198 0.62 5.23 -7.21
CA SER A 198 0.12 5.05 -5.86
C SER A 198 0.19 3.57 -5.43
N SER A 199 0.55 3.33 -4.18
CA SER A 199 0.63 1.98 -3.58
C SER A 199 -0.75 1.33 -3.40
N SER A 200 -1.84 2.11 -3.46
CA SER A 200 -3.20 1.61 -3.40
C SER A 200 -3.63 1.03 -4.76
N LYS A 201 -4.00 -0.25 -4.79
CA LYS A 201 -4.48 -0.95 -6.02
C LYS A 201 -5.70 -0.29 -6.69
N GLU A 202 -6.43 0.57 -5.98
CA GLU A 202 -7.66 1.21 -6.46
C GLU A 202 -7.47 2.66 -6.94
N ASN A 203 -6.30 3.27 -6.70
CA ASN A 203 -6.06 4.67 -7.08
C ASN A 203 -5.07 4.75 -8.25
N PHE A 204 -5.59 5.14 -9.42
CA PHE A 204 -4.80 5.29 -10.66
C PHE A 204 -4.03 6.61 -10.74
N GLU A 205 -4.02 7.40 -9.67
CA GLU A 205 -3.32 8.69 -9.62
C GLU A 205 -1.80 8.49 -9.65
N LEU A 206 -1.15 9.19 -10.58
CA LEU A 206 0.29 9.33 -10.59
C LEU A 206 0.66 10.48 -9.65
N SER A 207 1.51 10.19 -8.67
CA SER A 207 2.17 11.22 -7.89
C SER A 207 3.46 11.64 -8.60
N THR A 208 3.74 12.93 -8.64
CA THR A 208 5.00 13.46 -9.19
C THR A 208 5.96 13.79 -8.06
N SER A 209 7.15 13.20 -8.09
CA SER A 209 8.23 13.45 -7.13
C SER A 209 9.42 14.10 -7.83
N ASN A 210 10.17 14.94 -7.10
CA ASN A 210 11.39 15.58 -7.61
C ASN A 210 12.63 14.74 -7.24
N LEU A 211 13.69 14.83 -8.05
CA LEU A 211 15.04 14.47 -7.61
C LEU A 211 15.59 15.63 -6.77
N SER A 212 16.02 15.31 -5.55
CA SER A 212 16.58 16.27 -4.60
C SER A 212 18.10 16.25 -4.59
N TRP A 213 18.74 17.26 -4.03
CA TRP A 213 20.19 17.23 -3.77
C TRP A 213 20.59 16.01 -2.94
N ALA A 214 19.79 15.63 -1.94
CA ALA A 214 20.02 14.41 -1.17
C ALA A 214 19.96 13.13 -2.03
N THR A 215 19.24 13.15 -3.15
CA THR A 215 19.18 12.04 -4.12
C THR A 215 20.43 12.01 -4.99
N TYR A 216 20.89 13.17 -5.49
CA TYR A 216 22.16 13.30 -6.20
C TYR A 216 23.36 12.96 -5.32
N PHE A 217 23.34 13.34 -4.05
CA PHE A 217 24.43 13.09 -3.10
C PHE A 217 24.72 11.59 -2.92
N LYS A 218 23.82 10.70 -3.31
CA LYS A 218 24.11 9.28 -3.31
C LYS A 218 25.20 8.91 -4.35
N SER A 219 25.36 9.68 -5.43
CA SER A 219 26.47 9.50 -6.39
C SER A 219 27.82 9.92 -5.79
N ILE A 220 27.79 10.71 -4.71
CA ILE A 220 28.95 11.14 -3.94
C ILE A 220 29.25 10.14 -2.83
N TYR A 221 28.22 9.72 -2.09
CA TYR A 221 28.36 8.83 -0.95
C TYR A 221 28.02 7.38 -1.32
N LEU A 222 29.07 6.60 -1.53
CA LEU A 222 29.03 5.19 -1.87
C LEU A 222 29.07 4.37 -0.57
N GLU A 223 27.87 4.11 -0.05
CA GLU A 223 27.64 3.34 1.18
C GLU A 223 27.91 1.83 0.96
N ALA A 224 28.44 1.16 2.00
CA ALA A 224 28.82 -0.25 1.94
C ALA A 224 27.70 -1.20 1.49
N SER A 225 26.44 -0.89 1.80
CA SER A 225 25.29 -1.74 1.45
C SER A 225 24.80 -1.56 0.01
N ASN A 226 25.45 -0.72 -0.80
CA ASN A 226 24.96 -0.33 -2.12
C ASN A 226 25.93 -0.67 -3.27
N TYR A 227 26.97 -1.48 -3.02
CA TYR A 227 27.92 -1.87 -4.08
C TYR A 227 27.32 -2.85 -5.10
N GLU A 228 26.22 -3.55 -4.76
CA GLU A 228 25.46 -4.41 -5.68
C GLU A 228 24.94 -3.64 -6.92
N TYR A 229 24.77 -2.31 -6.83
CA TYR A 229 24.21 -1.46 -7.88
C TYR A 229 25.19 -0.38 -8.34
N LEU A 230 25.21 -0.07 -9.64
CA LEU A 230 26.08 0.97 -10.20
C LEU A 230 25.72 2.36 -9.66
N PHE A 231 24.44 2.71 -9.69
CA PHE A 231 23.92 3.89 -9.04
C PHE A 231 23.32 3.51 -7.67
N PHE A 232 22.08 3.00 -7.59
CA PHE A 232 21.42 2.72 -6.29
C PHE A 232 20.43 1.55 -6.31
N GLU A 233 20.27 0.85 -5.17
CA GLU A 233 19.32 -0.27 -4.93
C GLU A 233 17.87 -0.03 -5.40
N ASN A 234 17.40 1.22 -5.36
CA ASN A 234 16.02 1.61 -5.69
C ASN A 234 15.80 2.08 -7.14
N GLU A 235 16.69 1.73 -8.08
CA GLU A 235 16.56 2.07 -9.52
C GLU A 235 15.20 1.70 -10.15
N LYS A 236 14.49 0.71 -9.58
CA LYS A 236 13.19 0.23 -10.07
C LYS A 236 12.08 1.29 -10.07
N PHE A 237 12.20 2.37 -9.28
CA PHE A 237 11.18 3.42 -9.22
C PHE A 237 11.57 4.67 -10.03
N GLY A 238 11.02 4.81 -11.23
CA GLY A 238 11.08 6.07 -12.00
C GLY A 238 12.42 6.36 -12.70
N ALA A 239 13.30 5.35 -12.84
CA ALA A 239 14.60 5.45 -13.52
C ALA A 239 15.51 6.57 -12.94
N GLN A 240 15.55 6.69 -11.61
CA GLN A 240 16.30 7.75 -10.92
C GLN A 240 17.80 7.69 -11.22
N GLY A 241 18.41 6.49 -11.24
CA GLY A 241 19.84 6.32 -11.56
C GLY A 241 20.19 6.90 -12.93
N ARG A 242 19.43 6.56 -13.97
CA ARG A 242 19.56 7.14 -15.31
C ARG A 242 19.47 8.66 -15.30
N LYS A 243 18.49 9.24 -14.60
CA LYS A 243 18.31 10.70 -14.53
C LYS A 243 19.47 11.39 -13.81
N ILE A 244 20.00 10.76 -12.76
CA ILE A 244 21.19 11.25 -12.05
C ILE A 244 22.40 11.25 -13.00
N PHE A 245 22.60 10.17 -13.74
CA PHE A 245 23.67 10.06 -14.72
C PHE A 245 23.57 11.12 -15.84
N GLU A 246 22.38 11.27 -16.43
CA GLU A 246 22.09 12.29 -17.43
C GLU A 246 22.41 13.71 -16.92
N MET A 247 22.08 14.00 -15.65
CA MET A 247 22.36 15.29 -15.00
C MET A 247 23.85 15.50 -14.69
N ILE A 248 24.53 14.50 -14.14
CA ILE A 248 25.95 14.59 -13.76
C ILE A 248 26.82 14.79 -14.99
N LEU A 249 26.45 14.19 -16.13
CA LEU A 249 27.12 14.46 -17.41
C LEU A 249 26.66 15.75 -18.09
N GLY A 250 25.58 16.37 -17.62
CA GLY A 250 25.01 17.58 -18.23
C GLY A 250 24.47 17.35 -19.65
N LEU A 251 24.00 16.15 -19.96
CA LEU A 251 23.64 15.78 -21.34
C LEU A 251 22.56 16.73 -21.92
N PRO A 252 22.77 17.33 -23.11
CA PRO A 252 21.77 18.14 -23.78
C PRO A 252 20.41 17.45 -23.90
N LEU A 253 19.33 18.24 -23.77
CA LEU A 253 17.94 17.82 -23.91
C LEU A 253 17.41 16.92 -22.78
N THR A 254 18.14 16.75 -21.68
CA THR A 254 17.70 16.02 -20.49
C THR A 254 16.45 16.66 -19.84
N TYR A 255 16.45 17.99 -19.66
CA TYR A 255 15.28 18.71 -19.12
C TYR A 255 14.03 18.60 -20.00
N PRO A 256 14.06 18.95 -21.31
CA PRO A 256 12.86 18.90 -22.15
C PRO A 256 12.33 17.49 -22.32
N ILE A 257 13.20 16.48 -22.48
CA ILE A 257 12.77 15.08 -22.54
C ILE A 257 12.08 14.67 -21.24
N ASN A 258 12.62 15.05 -20.08
CA ASN A 258 12.00 14.72 -18.81
C ASN A 258 10.62 15.33 -18.66
N MET A 259 10.46 16.62 -18.99
CA MET A 259 9.18 17.32 -18.85
C MET A 259 8.13 16.80 -19.83
N LEU A 260 8.50 16.57 -21.10
CA LEU A 260 7.58 16.02 -22.09
C LEU A 260 7.18 14.57 -21.76
N SER A 261 8.09 13.76 -21.22
CA SER A 261 7.75 12.41 -20.73
C SER A 261 6.67 12.47 -19.65
N LEU A 262 6.79 13.39 -18.69
CA LEU A 262 5.81 13.55 -17.61
C LEU A 262 4.45 14.05 -18.13
N GLN A 263 4.46 14.95 -19.11
CA GLN A 263 3.24 15.37 -19.79
C GLN A 263 2.58 14.18 -20.52
N SER A 264 3.36 13.34 -21.21
CA SER A 264 2.87 12.12 -21.86
C SER A 264 2.27 11.12 -20.86
N ASP A 265 2.90 10.92 -19.71
CA ASP A 265 2.40 10.06 -18.64
C ASP A 265 1.08 10.60 -18.06
N THR A 266 1.01 11.91 -17.82
CA THR A 266 -0.20 12.59 -17.34
C THR A 266 -1.36 12.47 -18.33
N ILE A 267 -1.10 12.63 -19.64
CA ILE A 267 -2.12 12.44 -20.68
C ILE A 267 -2.54 10.96 -20.74
N SER A 268 -1.59 10.03 -20.61
CA SER A 268 -1.88 8.59 -20.58
C SER A 268 -2.79 8.22 -19.42
N GLU A 269 -2.58 8.81 -18.24
CA GLU A 269 -3.47 8.65 -17.08
C GLU A 269 -4.88 9.19 -17.38
N LYS A 270 -4.99 10.40 -17.94
CA LYS A 270 -6.29 10.99 -18.32
C LYS A 270 -7.04 10.13 -19.34
N ILE A 271 -6.35 9.60 -20.36
CA ILE A 271 -6.90 8.65 -21.33
C ILE A 271 -7.38 7.37 -20.62
N GLY A 272 -6.60 6.84 -19.68
CA GLY A 272 -6.96 5.67 -18.88
C GLY A 272 -8.24 5.88 -18.08
N LYS A 273 -8.34 7.01 -17.36
CA LYS A 273 -9.53 7.40 -16.58
C LYS A 273 -10.77 7.53 -17.46
N LEU A 274 -10.67 8.18 -18.63
CA LEU A 274 -11.78 8.30 -19.57
C LEU A 274 -12.23 6.94 -20.12
N ARG A 275 -11.29 6.05 -20.49
CA ARG A 275 -11.63 4.70 -20.97
C ARG A 275 -12.30 3.84 -19.90
N LEU A 276 -11.90 3.96 -18.64
CA LEU A 276 -12.52 3.25 -17.52
C LEU A 276 -13.95 3.76 -17.27
N ALA A 277 -14.14 5.08 -17.28
CA ALA A 277 -15.46 5.68 -17.15
C ALA A 277 -16.40 5.30 -18.31
N ASP A 278 -15.90 5.30 -19.55
CA ASP A 278 -16.68 4.87 -20.72
C ASP A 278 -17.04 3.38 -20.65
N LYS A 279 -16.12 2.51 -20.19
CA LYS A 279 -16.40 1.09 -19.97
C LYS A 279 -17.48 0.89 -18.91
N SER A 280 -17.38 1.55 -17.76
CA SER A 280 -18.37 1.41 -16.68
C SER A 280 -19.75 1.93 -17.10
N ILE A 281 -19.82 3.03 -17.86
CA ILE A 281 -21.07 3.55 -18.43
C ILE A 281 -21.64 2.57 -19.46
N THR A 282 -20.79 1.98 -20.31
CA THR A 282 -21.22 1.02 -21.34
C THR A 282 -21.73 -0.27 -20.71
N GLU A 283 -21.05 -0.82 -19.71
CA GLU A 283 -21.50 -1.99 -18.94
C GLU A 283 -22.82 -1.71 -18.21
N ALA A 284 -22.95 -0.54 -17.58
CA ALA A 284 -24.21 -0.14 -16.93
C ALA A 284 -25.37 -0.02 -17.94
N LYS A 285 -25.12 0.52 -19.15
CA LYS A 285 -26.12 0.59 -20.23
C LYS A 285 -26.49 -0.80 -20.76
N ILE A 286 -25.52 -1.70 -20.95
CA ILE A 286 -25.76 -3.07 -21.42
C ILE A 286 -26.60 -3.82 -20.38
N ASN A 287 -26.22 -3.79 -19.11
CA ASN A 287 -26.94 -4.44 -18.02
C ASN A 287 -28.37 -3.90 -17.88
N ALA A 288 -28.56 -2.58 -17.99
CA ALA A 288 -29.89 -1.97 -17.98
C ALA A 288 -30.74 -2.39 -19.18
N ARG A 289 -30.14 -2.46 -20.38
CA ARG A 289 -30.81 -2.90 -21.61
C ARG A 289 -31.21 -4.37 -21.56
N GLU A 290 -30.31 -5.26 -21.15
CA GLU A 290 -30.61 -6.70 -21.02
C GLU A 290 -31.77 -6.96 -20.06
N ARG A 291 -31.81 -6.22 -18.94
CA ARG A 291 -32.92 -6.30 -17.98
C ARG A 291 -34.25 -5.91 -18.62
N ILE A 292 -34.29 -4.80 -19.36
CA ILE A 292 -35.52 -4.30 -20.00
C ILE A 292 -35.93 -5.21 -21.18
N GLU A 293 -35.00 -5.71 -21.98
CA GLU A 293 -35.29 -6.65 -23.08
C GLU A 293 -35.87 -7.98 -22.56
N LYS A 294 -35.35 -8.49 -21.45
CA LYS A 294 -35.88 -9.71 -20.81
C LYS A 294 -37.33 -9.51 -20.35
N GLU A 295 -37.64 -8.36 -19.76
CA GLU A 295 -39.01 -8.01 -19.37
C GLU A 295 -39.93 -7.83 -20.58
N TYR A 296 -39.45 -7.19 -21.65
CA TYR A 296 -40.21 -6.96 -22.88
C TYR A 296 -40.57 -8.27 -23.59
N ARG A 297 -39.63 -9.21 -23.73
CA ARG A 297 -39.89 -10.53 -24.33
C ARG A 297 -40.94 -11.32 -23.56
N LYS A 298 -40.92 -11.24 -22.23
CA LYS A 298 -41.93 -11.89 -21.38
C LYS A 298 -43.33 -11.33 -21.64
N VAL A 299 -43.47 -10.00 -21.73
CA VAL A 299 -44.76 -9.33 -21.99
C VAL A 299 -45.33 -9.69 -23.36
N ILE A 300 -44.50 -9.79 -24.41
CA ILE A 300 -44.96 -10.22 -25.75
C ILE A 300 -45.47 -11.66 -25.72
N SER A 301 -44.72 -12.57 -25.11
CA SER A 301 -45.12 -13.97 -25.01
C SER A 301 -46.46 -14.13 -24.28
N ASP A 302 -46.68 -13.36 -23.20
CA ASP A 302 -47.93 -13.34 -22.46
C ASP A 302 -49.10 -12.81 -23.30
N LEU A 303 -48.88 -11.82 -24.18
CA LEU A 303 -49.90 -11.27 -25.09
C LEU A 303 -50.30 -12.22 -26.22
N GLU A 304 -49.33 -12.94 -26.81
CA GLU A 304 -49.60 -13.90 -27.89
C GLU A 304 -50.43 -15.10 -27.42
N GLN A 305 -50.23 -15.55 -26.18
CA GLN A 305 -51.04 -16.61 -25.59
C GLN A 305 -52.49 -16.18 -25.36
N LEU A 306 -52.74 -14.91 -25.01
CA LEU A 306 -54.08 -14.40 -24.71
C LEU A 306 -54.98 -14.25 -25.95
N ARG A 307 -54.41 -14.04 -27.14
CA ARG A 307 -55.17 -13.77 -28.38
C ARG A 307 -55.73 -15.01 -29.08
N LYS A 308 -55.38 -16.23 -28.64
CA LYS A 308 -55.79 -17.49 -29.29
C LYS A 308 -57.17 -18.02 -28.85
N ASP A 309 -57.81 -17.46 -27.82
CA ASP A 309 -59.10 -17.95 -27.29
C ASP A 309 -60.30 -17.09 -27.75
N GLY A 310 -61.19 -17.68 -28.57
CA GLY A 310 -62.31 -17.00 -29.26
C GLY A 310 -63.55 -16.66 -28.40
N LYS A 311 -64.45 -15.79 -28.93
CA LYS A 311 -65.68 -15.26 -28.28
C LYS A 311 -66.92 -16.15 -28.51
N ILE A 312 -67.71 -16.40 -27.46
CA ILE A 312 -68.98 -17.19 -27.50
C ILE A 312 -70.10 -16.45 -26.73
N THR A 313 -71.36 -16.54 -27.20
CA THR A 313 -72.58 -15.96 -26.58
C THR A 313 -73.53 -17.05 -26.03
N PHE A 314 -74.24 -16.77 -24.91
CA PHE A 314 -75.06 -17.74 -24.14
C PHE A 314 -76.45 -17.18 -23.70
N ASN A 315 -77.48 -18.04 -23.58
CA ASN A 315 -78.86 -17.74 -23.10
C ASN A 315 -79.34 -18.76 -22.03
N ASP A 316 -79.85 -18.30 -20.87
CA ASP A 316 -79.93 -19.06 -19.60
C ASP A 316 -81.26 -18.94 -18.81
N GLU A 317 -82.32 -18.41 -19.41
CA GLU A 317 -83.63 -18.16 -18.77
C GLU A 317 -84.36 -19.38 -18.11
N PRO A 318 -84.19 -20.65 -18.56
CA PRO A 318 -84.86 -21.80 -17.93
C PRO A 318 -84.27 -22.22 -16.56
N LEU A 319 -82.99 -21.95 -16.29
CA LEU A 319 -82.26 -22.48 -15.11
C LEU A 319 -82.59 -21.72 -13.81
N ILE A 320 -82.93 -20.43 -13.93
CA ILE A 320 -83.19 -19.54 -12.79
C ILE A 320 -84.47 -19.94 -12.04
N LYS A 321 -85.47 -20.48 -12.75
CA LYS A 321 -86.76 -20.90 -12.16
C LYS A 321 -86.65 -22.19 -11.35
N GLU A 322 -85.71 -23.08 -11.68
CA GLU A 322 -85.47 -24.34 -10.94
C GLU A 322 -84.70 -24.11 -9.63
N TYR A 323 -83.76 -23.16 -9.64
CA TYR A 323 -82.92 -22.80 -8.47
C TYR A 323 -83.76 -22.35 -7.25
N ALA A 324 -84.73 -21.46 -7.48
CA ALA A 324 -85.51 -20.84 -6.40
C ALA A 324 -86.29 -21.85 -5.54
N ARG A 325 -86.78 -22.95 -6.13
CA ARG A 325 -87.57 -23.98 -5.41
C ARG A 325 -86.71 -24.87 -4.51
N ILE A 326 -85.49 -25.21 -4.94
CA ILE A 326 -84.60 -26.10 -4.17
C ILE A 326 -83.94 -25.33 -3.02
N GLN A 327 -83.72 -24.01 -3.19
CA GLN A 327 -83.14 -23.13 -2.18
C GLN A 327 -83.97 -23.06 -0.89
N GLU A 328 -85.30 -23.04 -0.99
CA GLU A 328 -86.19 -22.97 0.16
C GLU A 328 -86.08 -24.21 1.06
N ARG A 329 -86.02 -25.41 0.48
CA ARG A 329 -85.82 -26.69 1.20
C ARG A 329 -84.45 -26.81 1.84
N VAL A 330 -83.41 -26.27 1.20
CA VAL A 330 -82.05 -26.22 1.77
C VAL A 330 -81.99 -25.28 2.96
N SER A 331 -82.71 -24.16 2.94
CA SER A 331 -82.69 -23.16 4.01
C SER A 331 -83.17 -23.70 5.37
N THR A 332 -84.16 -24.60 5.39
CA THR A 332 -84.73 -25.16 6.63
C THR A 332 -83.81 -26.21 7.26
N ASN A 333 -83.20 -27.08 6.45
CA ASN A 333 -82.20 -28.05 6.91
C ASN A 333 -80.89 -27.39 7.33
N LEU A 334 -80.49 -26.30 6.67
CA LEU A 334 -79.34 -25.49 7.08
C LEU A 334 -79.55 -24.82 8.44
N LYS A 335 -80.77 -24.39 8.80
CA LYS A 335 -81.06 -23.84 10.14
C LYS A 335 -80.84 -24.88 11.25
N LYS A 336 -81.33 -26.11 11.07
CA LYS A 336 -81.11 -27.21 12.03
C LYS A 336 -79.63 -27.60 12.12
N ARG A 337 -78.94 -27.70 10.97
CA ARG A 337 -77.50 -27.97 10.92
C ARG A 337 -76.68 -26.85 11.54
N ARG A 338 -77.10 -25.58 11.40
CA ARG A 338 -76.44 -24.42 12.01
C ARG A 338 -76.49 -24.48 13.53
N SER A 339 -77.65 -24.74 14.14
CA SER A 339 -77.76 -24.86 15.60
C SER A 339 -76.94 -26.02 16.17
N ALA A 340 -76.93 -27.19 15.50
CA ALA A 340 -76.10 -28.32 15.91
C ALA A 340 -74.58 -28.03 15.74
N ASN A 341 -74.22 -27.33 14.67
CA ASN A 341 -72.84 -26.92 14.39
C ASN A 341 -72.36 -25.82 15.35
N GLU A 342 -73.23 -24.89 15.77
CA GLU A 342 -72.91 -23.87 16.78
C GLU A 342 -72.54 -24.52 18.11
N ASN A 343 -73.29 -25.52 18.57
CA ASN A 343 -72.97 -26.26 19.79
C ASN A 343 -71.66 -27.06 19.67
N TYR A 344 -71.44 -27.74 18.53
CA TYR A 344 -70.17 -28.43 18.25
C TYR A 344 -68.98 -27.46 18.24
N LEU A 345 -69.10 -26.31 17.57
CA LEU A 345 -68.06 -25.29 17.51
C LEU A 345 -67.79 -24.66 18.88
N LEU A 346 -68.82 -24.48 19.72
CA LEU A 346 -68.65 -23.98 21.08
C LEU A 346 -67.80 -24.93 21.93
N GLU A 347 -68.08 -26.24 21.89
CA GLU A 347 -67.27 -27.22 22.63
C GLU A 347 -65.88 -27.40 22.01
N GLN A 348 -65.76 -27.31 20.67
CA GLN A 348 -64.46 -27.35 19.98
C GLN A 348 -63.60 -26.13 20.35
N LYS A 349 -64.21 -24.94 20.48
CA LYS A 349 -63.50 -23.72 20.91
C LYS A 349 -62.93 -23.83 22.31
N LYS A 350 -63.52 -24.62 23.21
CA LYS A 350 -62.98 -24.87 24.55
C LYS A 350 -61.75 -25.78 24.55
N VAL A 351 -61.53 -26.57 23.48
CA VAL A 351 -60.36 -27.46 23.35
C VAL A 351 -59.08 -26.67 23.12
N GLN A 352 -59.14 -25.66 22.23
CA GLN A 352 -57.94 -24.90 21.84
C GLN A 352 -57.24 -24.20 23.01
N PRO A 353 -57.91 -23.44 23.89
CA PRO A 353 -57.23 -22.78 25.01
C PRO A 353 -56.57 -23.78 25.97
N ILE A 354 -57.16 -24.97 26.15
CA ILE A 354 -56.56 -26.04 26.97
C ILE A 354 -55.30 -26.60 26.27
N LYS A 355 -55.35 -26.78 24.94
CA LYS A 355 -54.17 -27.20 24.16
C LYS A 355 -53.07 -26.14 24.18
N ASP A 356 -53.42 -24.87 24.00
CA ASP A 356 -52.48 -23.75 24.04
C ASP A 356 -51.85 -23.64 25.44
N GLU A 357 -52.63 -23.84 26.51
CA GLU A 357 -52.12 -23.85 27.88
C GLU A 357 -51.16 -25.03 28.10
N ILE A 358 -51.48 -26.24 27.61
CA ILE A 358 -50.57 -27.39 27.65
C ILE A 358 -49.30 -27.12 26.86
N GLU A 359 -49.40 -26.55 25.67
CA GLU A 359 -48.25 -26.22 24.83
C GLU A 359 -47.37 -25.17 25.50
N ASN A 360 -47.96 -24.13 26.09
CA ASN A 360 -47.23 -23.12 26.85
C ASN A 360 -46.51 -23.73 28.07
N LEU A 361 -47.20 -24.59 28.83
CA LEU A 361 -46.58 -25.31 29.94
C LEU A 361 -45.49 -26.28 29.48
N GLN A 362 -45.63 -26.91 28.32
CA GLN A 362 -44.59 -27.75 27.71
C GLN A 362 -43.39 -26.92 27.25
N ASN A 363 -43.61 -25.74 26.70
CA ASN A 363 -42.56 -24.79 26.33
C ASN A 363 -41.82 -24.30 27.58
N ASP A 364 -42.53 -23.95 28.65
CA ASP A 364 -41.92 -23.56 29.92
C ASP A 364 -41.16 -24.72 30.56
N ARG A 365 -41.69 -25.94 30.50
CA ARG A 365 -40.98 -27.16 30.90
C ARG A 365 -39.68 -27.32 30.10
N ASN A 366 -39.71 -27.13 28.79
CA ASN A 366 -38.53 -27.24 27.93
C ASN A 366 -37.50 -26.14 28.25
N ARG A 367 -37.94 -24.91 28.52
CA ARG A 367 -37.07 -23.80 28.98
C ARG A 367 -36.40 -24.11 30.30
N VAL A 368 -37.15 -24.57 31.30
CA VAL A 368 -36.58 -24.96 32.60
C VAL A 368 -35.60 -26.13 32.41
N ASN A 369 -35.92 -27.11 31.56
CA ASN A 369 -35.01 -28.21 31.26
C ASN A 369 -33.70 -27.74 30.59
N SER A 370 -33.79 -26.77 29.68
CA SER A 370 -32.60 -26.23 29.01
C SER A 370 -31.75 -25.40 29.95
N GLU A 371 -32.34 -24.66 30.89
CA GLU A 371 -31.60 -24.00 31.98
C GLU A 371 -30.91 -25.02 32.90
N ILE A 372 -31.58 -26.12 33.26
CA ILE A 372 -30.94 -27.21 34.03
C ILE A 372 -29.74 -27.77 33.25
N SER A 373 -29.89 -28.09 31.96
CA SER A 373 -28.77 -28.57 31.15
C SER A 373 -27.65 -27.53 31.00
N ARG A 374 -27.97 -26.23 31.00
CA ARG A 374 -26.96 -25.15 31.00
C ARG A 374 -26.18 -25.14 32.31
N LEU A 375 -26.89 -25.20 33.44
CA LEU A 375 -26.27 -25.27 34.76
C LEU A 375 -25.45 -26.54 34.94
N GLU A 376 -25.90 -27.69 34.40
CA GLU A 376 -25.16 -28.96 34.43
C GLU A 376 -23.84 -28.85 33.68
N LYS A 377 -23.84 -28.21 32.50
CA LYS A 377 -22.61 -27.94 31.75
C LYS A 377 -21.68 -26.98 32.50
N GLN A 378 -22.22 -25.94 33.14
CA GLN A 378 -21.42 -25.00 33.93
C GLN A 378 -20.78 -25.70 35.14
N ALA A 379 -21.55 -26.51 35.86
CA ALA A 379 -21.05 -27.33 36.95
C ALA A 379 -19.97 -28.31 36.47
N LEU A 380 -20.18 -28.98 35.34
CA LEU A 380 -19.19 -29.88 34.75
C LEU A 380 -17.90 -29.14 34.36
N ASN A 381 -18.01 -27.96 33.73
CA ASN A 381 -16.85 -27.16 33.35
C ASN A 381 -16.07 -26.69 34.58
N LEU A 382 -16.75 -26.26 35.65
CA LEU A 382 -16.09 -25.91 36.90
C LEU A 382 -15.41 -27.11 37.54
N LYS A 383 -16.05 -28.29 37.49
CA LYS A 383 -15.45 -29.54 37.96
C LYS A 383 -14.21 -29.91 37.15
N LEU A 384 -14.28 -29.85 35.83
CA LEU A 384 -13.14 -30.10 34.93
C LEU A 384 -12.03 -29.07 35.14
N TYR A 385 -12.35 -27.80 35.39
CA TYR A 385 -11.36 -26.78 35.72
C TYR A 385 -10.66 -27.09 37.04
N LYS A 386 -11.40 -27.52 38.07
CA LYS A 386 -10.84 -27.99 39.34
C LYS A 386 -9.97 -29.24 39.16
N GLU A 387 -10.45 -30.23 38.39
CA GLU A 387 -9.73 -31.46 38.09
C GLU A 387 -8.45 -31.17 37.27
N ALA A 388 -8.51 -30.31 36.25
CA ALA A 388 -7.37 -29.93 35.44
C ALA A 388 -6.34 -29.09 36.22
N GLY A 389 -6.79 -28.13 37.03
CA GLY A 389 -5.93 -27.37 37.94
C GLY A 389 -5.20 -28.30 38.93
N SER A 390 -5.91 -29.30 39.48
CA SER A 390 -5.33 -30.35 40.32
C SER A 390 -4.39 -31.29 39.56
N PHE A 391 -4.67 -31.58 38.28
CA PHE A 391 -3.89 -32.51 37.45
C PHE A 391 -2.48 -31.99 37.14
N PHE A 392 -2.32 -30.68 36.92
CA PHE A 392 -1.02 -30.06 36.66
C PHE A 392 -0.25 -29.72 37.94
N SER A 393 -0.93 -29.56 39.08
CA SER A 393 -0.29 -29.34 40.38
C SER A 393 0.04 -30.63 41.17
N ASN A 394 -0.49 -31.79 40.76
CA ASN A 394 -0.25 -33.10 41.41
C ASN A 394 0.64 -34.05 40.58
N LEU A 395 1.39 -33.55 39.60
CA LEU A 395 2.44 -34.31 38.93
C LEU A 395 3.65 -34.44 39.88
N ASP A 396 3.83 -35.61 40.50
CA ASP A 396 5.01 -35.90 41.33
C ASP A 396 6.25 -36.11 40.44
N ILE A 397 6.95 -35.02 40.18
CA ILE A 397 8.20 -35.05 39.41
C ILE A 397 9.31 -35.58 40.32
N LYS A 398 9.65 -36.86 40.16
CA LYS A 398 10.73 -37.51 40.92
C LYS A 398 12.12 -37.04 40.51
N VAL A 399 12.27 -36.65 39.25
CA VAL A 399 13.55 -36.28 38.64
C VAL A 399 13.34 -35.04 37.79
N CYS A 400 14.23 -34.05 37.91
CA CYS A 400 14.16 -32.86 37.06
C CYS A 400 14.43 -33.24 35.60
N PRO A 401 13.50 -32.99 34.66
CA PRO A 401 13.67 -33.40 33.25
C PRO A 401 14.76 -32.62 32.51
N HIS A 402 15.33 -31.57 33.10
CA HIS A 402 16.39 -30.77 32.49
C HIS A 402 17.80 -31.21 32.90
N CYS A 403 18.01 -31.56 34.19
CA CYS A 403 19.32 -31.92 34.72
C CYS A 403 19.41 -33.35 35.26
N GLU A 404 18.32 -34.13 35.16
CA GLU A 404 18.20 -35.54 35.56
C GLU A 404 18.53 -35.87 37.04
N ASN A 405 18.62 -34.85 37.90
CA ASN A 405 18.78 -35.04 39.35
C ASN A 405 17.45 -35.31 40.04
N GLU A 406 17.48 -36.15 41.09
CA GLU A 406 16.32 -36.40 41.95
C GLU A 406 15.89 -35.13 42.69
N VAL A 407 14.59 -34.86 42.66
CA VAL A 407 13.99 -33.75 43.40
C VAL A 407 13.79 -34.19 44.85
N THR A 408 14.52 -33.59 45.78
CA THR A 408 14.46 -33.96 47.20
C THR A 408 13.09 -33.71 47.82
N ASP A 409 12.71 -34.55 48.79
CA ASP A 409 11.43 -34.42 49.51
C ASP A 409 11.27 -33.08 50.24
N GLU A 410 12.37 -32.44 50.64
CA GLU A 410 12.36 -31.08 51.21
C GLU A 410 11.92 -30.03 50.19
N ARG A 411 12.39 -30.11 48.94
CA ARG A 411 11.98 -29.17 47.88
C ARG A 411 10.52 -29.33 47.49
N LYS A 412 10.01 -30.56 47.48
CA LYS A 412 8.59 -30.84 47.25
C LYS A 412 7.71 -30.27 48.37
N LYS A 413 8.15 -30.38 49.63
CA LYS A 413 7.45 -29.76 50.77
C LYS A 413 7.48 -28.23 50.69
N ASN A 414 8.59 -27.63 50.28
CA ASN A 414 8.67 -26.18 50.13
C ASN A 414 7.74 -25.63 49.04
N GLU A 415 7.52 -26.34 47.92
CA GLU A 415 6.52 -25.93 46.93
C GLU A 415 5.11 -25.89 47.53
N HIS A 416 4.78 -26.89 48.36
CA HIS A 416 3.49 -26.97 49.01
C HIS A 416 3.23 -25.81 49.98
N PHE A 417 4.23 -25.44 50.80
CA PHE A 417 4.06 -24.43 51.85
C PHE A 417 4.41 -23.00 51.42
N ASN A 418 5.49 -22.81 50.66
CA ASN A 418 6.05 -21.49 50.33
C ASN A 418 5.77 -21.06 48.89
N HIS A 419 5.15 -21.92 48.06
CA HIS A 419 4.84 -21.65 46.65
C HIS A 419 6.05 -21.34 45.77
N GLU A 420 7.22 -21.83 46.16
CA GLU A 420 8.45 -21.86 45.37
C GLU A 420 8.48 -23.16 44.56
N CYS A 421 8.62 -23.07 43.24
CA CYS A 421 8.61 -24.26 42.38
C CYS A 421 9.71 -25.27 42.80
N SER A 422 9.36 -26.54 42.99
CA SER A 422 10.31 -27.59 43.41
C SER A 422 11.44 -27.86 42.41
N LEU A 423 11.31 -27.39 41.17
CA LEU A 423 12.31 -27.52 40.11
C LEU A 423 13.25 -26.31 39.99
N CYS A 424 12.71 -25.09 39.89
CA CYS A 424 13.51 -23.88 39.65
C CYS A 424 13.63 -22.92 40.85
N GLY A 425 12.83 -23.10 41.91
CA GLY A 425 12.84 -22.28 43.11
C GLY A 425 12.21 -20.88 42.95
N GLU A 426 11.62 -20.56 41.81
CA GLU A 426 10.91 -19.28 41.62
C GLU A 426 9.49 -19.32 42.21
N THR A 427 9.07 -18.21 42.81
CA THR A 427 7.71 -18.02 43.35
C THR A 427 6.72 -17.68 42.24
N SER A 428 5.63 -18.44 42.11
CA SER A 428 4.60 -18.17 41.08
C SER A 428 3.74 -16.95 41.44
N ASN A 429 3.73 -15.92 40.58
CA ASN A 429 2.96 -14.67 40.75
C ASN A 429 1.58 -14.67 40.05
N GLN A 430 1.07 -15.81 39.60
CA GLN A 430 -0.29 -15.91 39.04
C GLN A 430 -1.29 -16.27 40.14
N GLN A 431 -2.28 -15.39 40.36
CA GLN A 431 -3.34 -15.54 41.37
C GLN A 431 -3.99 -16.93 41.31
N LYS A 432 -3.79 -17.74 42.36
CA LYS A 432 -4.65 -18.89 42.63
C LYS A 432 -6.06 -18.35 42.87
N VAL A 433 -7.01 -18.74 42.03
CA VAL A 433 -8.44 -18.59 42.37
C VAL A 433 -8.65 -19.39 43.65
N GLU A 434 -9.06 -18.72 44.73
CA GLU A 434 -9.24 -19.36 46.04
C GLU A 434 -10.20 -20.55 45.90
N GLU A 435 -9.77 -21.74 46.33
CA GLU A 435 -10.54 -22.98 46.15
C GLU A 435 -11.90 -22.92 46.86
N GLU A 436 -11.99 -22.13 47.94
CA GLU A 436 -13.23 -21.81 48.64
C GLU A 436 -14.21 -21.02 47.74
N GLU A 437 -13.74 -20.08 46.93
CA GLU A 437 -14.59 -19.28 46.06
C GLU A 437 -15.17 -20.12 44.90
N LEU A 438 -14.37 -21.03 44.34
CA LEU A 438 -14.82 -22.01 43.34
C LEU A 438 -15.82 -23.01 43.94
N THR A 439 -15.58 -23.48 45.16
CA THR A 439 -16.47 -24.41 45.85
C THR A 439 -17.80 -23.73 46.19
N GLN A 440 -17.80 -22.48 46.66
CA GLN A 440 -19.02 -21.71 46.90
C GLN A 440 -19.83 -21.48 45.61
N LYS A 441 -19.17 -21.14 44.50
CA LYS A 441 -19.85 -21.01 43.19
C LYS A 441 -20.45 -22.33 42.74
N PHE A 442 -19.74 -23.45 42.93
CA PHE A 442 -20.25 -24.78 42.59
C PHE A 442 -21.48 -25.16 43.42
N THR A 443 -21.46 -24.93 44.74
CA THR A 443 -22.61 -25.20 45.61
C THR A 443 -23.83 -24.37 45.23
N ARG A 444 -23.66 -23.07 44.94
CA ARG A 444 -24.77 -22.22 44.47
C ARG A 444 -25.41 -22.74 43.18
N ILE A 445 -24.59 -23.22 42.24
CA ILE A 445 -25.10 -23.80 40.99
C ILE A 445 -25.90 -25.08 41.27
N LEU A 446 -25.48 -25.91 42.23
CA LEU A 446 -26.24 -27.12 42.61
C LEU A 446 -27.58 -26.78 43.28
N GLU A 447 -27.61 -25.79 44.16
CA GLU A 447 -28.85 -25.30 44.79
C GLU A 447 -29.84 -24.74 43.74
N GLU A 448 -29.33 -23.98 42.77
CA GLU A 448 -30.14 -23.49 41.65
C GLU A 448 -30.67 -24.65 40.79
N GLN A 449 -29.85 -25.66 40.50
CA GLN A 449 -30.29 -26.87 39.78
C GLN A 449 -31.42 -27.59 40.50
N GLU A 450 -31.33 -27.76 41.82
CA GLU A 450 -32.36 -28.41 42.62
C GLU A 450 -33.67 -27.60 42.60
N SER A 451 -33.58 -26.28 42.78
CA SER A 451 -34.73 -25.38 42.65
C SER A 451 -35.43 -25.48 41.29
N HIS A 452 -34.65 -25.57 40.21
CA HIS A 452 -35.20 -25.75 38.86
C HIS A 452 -35.80 -27.14 38.65
N ARG A 453 -35.22 -28.21 39.23
CA ARG A 453 -35.79 -29.57 39.18
C ARG A 453 -37.13 -29.65 39.91
N ASP A 454 -37.29 -28.96 41.03
CA ASP A 454 -38.57 -28.88 41.74
C ASP A 454 -39.64 -28.16 40.93
N LYS A 455 -39.27 -27.03 40.30
CA LYS A 455 -40.16 -26.32 39.36
C LYS A 455 -40.56 -27.22 38.20
N LEU A 456 -39.62 -28.02 37.67
CA LEU A 456 -39.88 -28.96 36.57
C LEU A 456 -40.89 -30.04 36.98
N ASN A 457 -40.79 -30.57 38.20
CA ASN A 457 -41.73 -31.57 38.70
C ASN A 457 -43.14 -30.99 38.87
N LYS A 458 -43.26 -29.79 39.45
CA LYS A 458 -44.55 -29.09 39.56
C LYS A 458 -45.20 -28.85 38.19
N LEU A 459 -44.40 -28.42 37.21
CA LEU A 459 -44.88 -28.24 35.83
C LEU A 459 -45.38 -29.55 35.21
N LYS A 460 -44.67 -30.68 35.42
CA LYS A 460 -45.12 -31.99 34.92
C LYS A 460 -46.47 -32.40 35.50
N ASP A 461 -46.71 -32.13 36.77
CA ASP A 461 -48.00 -32.47 37.39
C ASP A 461 -49.14 -31.58 36.90
N THR A 462 -48.89 -30.27 36.72
CA THR A 462 -49.87 -29.35 36.12
C THR A 462 -50.22 -29.74 34.69
N ILE A 463 -49.22 -30.12 33.88
CA ILE A 463 -49.45 -30.61 32.50
C ILE A 463 -50.35 -31.86 32.52
N ARG A 464 -50.08 -32.83 33.40
CA ARG A 464 -50.91 -34.04 33.51
C ARG A 464 -52.35 -33.73 33.90
N GLU A 465 -52.57 -32.72 34.74
CA GLU A 465 -53.94 -32.30 35.10
C GLU A 465 -54.67 -31.67 33.92
N GLN A 466 -53.99 -30.81 33.15
CA GLN A 466 -54.57 -30.19 31.95
C GLN A 466 -54.83 -31.22 30.84
N GLU A 467 -53.96 -32.22 30.66
CA GLU A 467 -54.18 -33.32 29.72
C GLU A 467 -55.44 -34.15 30.07
N LYS A 468 -55.72 -34.33 31.36
CA LYS A 468 -56.99 -34.97 31.79
C LYS A 468 -58.21 -34.11 31.44
N LYS A 469 -58.15 -32.79 31.67
CA LYS A 469 -59.21 -31.84 31.29
C LYS A 469 -59.44 -31.85 29.77
N LEU A 470 -58.36 -31.87 29.00
CA LEU A 470 -58.41 -31.97 27.54
C LEU A 470 -59.13 -33.23 27.07
N LYS A 471 -58.86 -34.39 27.70
CA LYS A 471 -59.51 -35.65 27.33
C LYS A 471 -61.04 -35.59 27.52
N VAL A 472 -61.50 -35.09 28.66
CA VAL A 472 -62.94 -34.92 28.95
C VAL A 472 -63.58 -33.97 27.93
N GLN A 473 -62.91 -32.88 27.59
CA GLN A 473 -63.42 -31.92 26.61
C GLN A 473 -63.51 -32.53 25.20
N ILE A 474 -62.56 -33.38 24.80
CA ILE A 474 -62.59 -34.10 23.52
C ILE A 474 -63.77 -35.08 23.46
N GLU A 475 -64.08 -35.77 24.55
CA GLU A 475 -65.25 -36.66 24.64
C GLU A 475 -66.56 -35.88 24.44
N SER A 476 -66.68 -34.68 25.04
CA SER A 476 -67.83 -33.79 24.83
C SER A 476 -67.97 -33.30 23.38
N VAL A 477 -66.84 -33.01 22.72
CA VAL A 477 -66.82 -32.65 21.28
C VAL A 477 -67.30 -33.81 20.42
N SER A 478 -66.89 -35.05 20.73
CA SER A 478 -67.33 -36.25 20.03
C SER A 478 -68.84 -36.48 20.15
N GLU A 479 -69.41 -36.27 21.34
CA GLU A 479 -70.86 -36.41 21.55
C GLU A 479 -71.65 -35.38 20.72
N ASN A 480 -71.23 -34.11 20.70
CA ASN A 480 -71.89 -33.07 19.91
C ASN A 480 -71.68 -33.26 18.40
N TYR A 481 -70.56 -33.85 17.98
CA TYR A 481 -70.34 -34.24 16.60
C TYR A 481 -71.32 -35.33 16.15
N SER A 482 -71.61 -36.33 16.99
CA SER A 482 -72.62 -37.35 16.66
C SER A 482 -74.03 -36.76 16.44
N LYS A 483 -74.41 -35.75 17.25
CA LYS A 483 -75.66 -34.99 17.09
C LYS A 483 -75.69 -34.17 15.79
N LEU A 484 -74.55 -33.62 15.36
CA LEU A 484 -74.41 -32.91 14.09
C LEU A 484 -74.58 -33.87 12.87
N VAL A 485 -74.00 -35.07 12.95
CA VAL A 485 -74.07 -36.08 11.89
C VAL A 485 -75.49 -36.64 11.71
N ALA A 486 -76.32 -36.61 12.75
CA ALA A 486 -77.72 -37.07 12.69
C ALA A 486 -78.68 -36.15 11.91
N VAL A 487 -78.26 -34.94 11.51
CA VAL A 487 -79.09 -34.04 10.68
C VAL A 487 -79.10 -34.54 9.22
N PRO A 488 -80.26 -34.73 8.57
CA PRO A 488 -80.33 -35.21 7.20
C PRO A 488 -79.47 -34.36 6.27
N SER A 489 -78.69 -35.04 5.43
CA SER A 489 -77.80 -34.37 4.51
C SER A 489 -78.60 -33.59 3.46
N THR A 490 -78.24 -32.31 3.31
CA THR A 490 -78.67 -31.48 2.19
C THR A 490 -77.89 -31.79 0.91
N ASP A 491 -76.99 -32.79 0.90
CA ASP A 491 -76.04 -33.01 -0.20
C ASP A 491 -76.72 -33.38 -1.52
N SER A 492 -77.85 -34.09 -1.53
CA SER A 492 -78.60 -34.31 -2.80
C SER A 492 -79.13 -33.00 -3.38
N ASP A 493 -79.61 -32.13 -2.50
CA ASP A 493 -80.27 -30.87 -2.86
C ASP A 493 -79.24 -29.79 -3.19
N ILE A 494 -78.15 -29.75 -2.43
CA ILE A 494 -76.96 -28.93 -2.67
C ILE A 494 -76.21 -29.45 -3.88
N LYS A 495 -76.17 -30.75 -4.17
CA LYS A 495 -75.56 -31.26 -5.41
C LYS A 495 -76.37 -30.81 -6.62
N ARG A 496 -77.70 -30.82 -6.54
CA ARG A 496 -78.56 -30.27 -7.60
C ARG A 496 -78.47 -28.74 -7.70
N LEU A 497 -78.48 -28.01 -6.59
CA LEU A 497 -78.22 -26.56 -6.59
C LEU A 497 -76.82 -26.23 -7.10
N LYS A 498 -75.79 -27.00 -6.74
CA LYS A 498 -74.40 -26.88 -7.24
C LYS A 498 -74.29 -27.30 -8.70
N GLU A 499 -75.14 -28.17 -9.22
CA GLU A 499 -75.17 -28.47 -10.65
C GLU A 499 -75.78 -27.30 -11.42
N ILE A 500 -76.87 -26.70 -10.92
CA ILE A 500 -77.49 -25.51 -11.50
C ILE A 500 -76.59 -24.28 -11.34
N GLU A 501 -75.99 -24.08 -10.16
CA GLU A 501 -74.94 -23.08 -9.89
C GLU A 501 -73.69 -23.37 -10.70
N LYS A 502 -73.20 -24.61 -10.84
CA LYS A 502 -72.07 -24.88 -11.74
C LYS A 502 -72.41 -24.58 -13.18
N GLN A 503 -73.66 -24.74 -13.62
CA GLN A 503 -74.06 -24.38 -14.98
C GLN A 503 -74.10 -22.85 -15.14
N ILE A 504 -74.66 -22.13 -14.17
CA ILE A 504 -74.71 -20.66 -14.15
C ILE A 504 -73.31 -20.05 -13.92
N ASP A 505 -72.52 -20.58 -13.00
CA ASP A 505 -71.13 -20.25 -12.70
C ASP A 505 -70.19 -20.69 -13.81
N ALA A 506 -70.43 -21.77 -14.55
CA ALA A 506 -69.63 -22.06 -15.74
C ALA A 506 -69.89 -21.00 -16.83
N ILE A 507 -71.12 -20.52 -16.97
CA ILE A 507 -71.47 -19.42 -17.88
C ILE A 507 -70.88 -18.09 -17.37
N ASN A 508 -70.95 -17.81 -16.05
CA ASN A 508 -70.41 -16.60 -15.43
C ASN A 508 -68.88 -16.61 -15.26
N GLU A 509 -68.24 -17.74 -15.00
CA GLU A 509 -66.79 -17.92 -15.03
C GLU A 509 -66.27 -17.74 -16.45
N LYS A 510 -66.95 -18.27 -17.47
CA LYS A 510 -66.58 -18.00 -18.86
C LYS A 510 -66.68 -16.50 -19.18
N ARG A 511 -67.73 -15.81 -18.71
CA ARG A 511 -67.86 -14.33 -18.82
C ARG A 511 -66.77 -13.58 -18.04
N LYS A 512 -66.48 -13.96 -16.78
CA LYS A 512 -65.45 -13.34 -15.92
C LYS A 512 -64.04 -13.62 -16.44
N LYS A 513 -63.72 -14.85 -16.86
CA LYS A 513 -62.45 -15.19 -17.53
C LYS A 513 -62.30 -14.36 -18.79
N GLN A 514 -63.34 -14.21 -19.60
CA GLN A 514 -63.26 -13.35 -20.79
C GLN A 514 -63.03 -11.87 -20.43
N GLN A 515 -63.68 -11.33 -19.41
CA GLN A 515 -63.44 -9.96 -18.93
C GLN A 515 -62.05 -9.76 -18.30
N THR A 516 -61.54 -10.71 -17.51
CA THR A 516 -60.19 -10.63 -16.93
C THR A 516 -59.11 -10.84 -17.98
N LEU A 517 -59.33 -11.68 -19.00
CA LEU A 517 -58.43 -11.81 -20.15
C LEU A 517 -58.36 -10.48 -20.92
N ILE A 518 -59.49 -9.82 -21.19
CA ILE A 518 -59.53 -8.50 -21.84
C ILE A 518 -58.83 -7.42 -21.00
N ALA A 519 -59.06 -7.38 -19.68
CA ALA A 519 -58.40 -6.43 -18.79
C ALA A 519 -56.89 -6.68 -18.66
N LYS A 520 -56.47 -7.96 -18.61
CA LYS A 520 -55.07 -8.37 -18.59
C LYS A 520 -54.38 -8.02 -19.91
N GLU A 521 -55.02 -8.24 -21.05
CA GLU A 521 -54.54 -7.83 -22.38
C GLU A 521 -54.29 -6.32 -22.43
N GLN A 522 -55.26 -5.50 -21.99
CA GLN A 522 -55.10 -4.04 -21.95
C GLN A 522 -53.95 -3.58 -21.03
N SER A 523 -53.75 -4.25 -19.89
CA SER A 523 -52.64 -3.93 -18.97
C SER A 523 -51.26 -4.26 -19.55
N LEU A 524 -51.15 -5.38 -20.27
CA LEU A 524 -49.92 -5.82 -20.90
C LEU A 524 -49.56 -4.94 -22.11
N ILE A 525 -50.55 -4.50 -22.90
CA ILE A 525 -50.35 -3.52 -23.99
C ILE A 525 -49.79 -2.20 -23.44
N LYS A 526 -50.30 -1.70 -22.30
CA LYS A 526 -49.75 -0.49 -21.66
C LYS A 526 -48.30 -0.69 -21.22
N LYS A 527 -47.99 -1.85 -20.64
CA LYS A 527 -46.62 -2.18 -20.19
C LYS A 527 -45.66 -2.34 -21.37
N GLU A 528 -46.11 -2.94 -22.47
CA GLU A 528 -45.36 -3.03 -23.72
C GLU A 528 -44.97 -1.65 -24.24
N ALA A 529 -45.92 -0.69 -24.28
CA ALA A 529 -45.66 0.67 -24.75
C ALA A 529 -44.59 1.40 -23.91
N VAL A 530 -44.63 1.25 -22.58
CA VAL A 530 -43.65 1.86 -21.66
C VAL A 530 -42.26 1.25 -21.85
N LEU A 531 -42.15 -0.08 -21.90
CA LEU A 531 -40.86 -0.77 -22.09
C LEU A 531 -40.25 -0.44 -23.46
N LYS A 532 -41.08 -0.34 -24.50
CA LYS A 532 -40.65 0.08 -25.85
C LYS A 532 -40.14 1.52 -25.88
N PHE A 533 -40.78 2.43 -25.14
CA PHE A 533 -40.32 3.81 -24.99
C PHE A 533 -38.97 3.88 -24.27
N GLN A 534 -38.80 3.14 -23.16
CA GLN A 534 -37.54 3.09 -22.40
C GLN A 534 -36.38 2.53 -23.24
N LEU A 535 -36.61 1.48 -24.04
CA LEU A 535 -35.62 0.96 -24.98
C LEU A 535 -35.21 1.99 -26.04
N ASN A 536 -36.15 2.79 -26.53
CA ASN A 536 -35.87 3.85 -27.49
C ASN A 536 -35.06 5.02 -26.88
N GLU A 537 -35.30 5.39 -25.63
CA GLU A 537 -34.54 6.43 -24.92
C GLU A 537 -33.07 6.02 -24.67
N ILE A 538 -32.84 4.76 -24.28
CA ILE A 538 -31.48 4.22 -24.09
C ILE A 538 -30.67 4.25 -25.40
N ASN A 539 -31.34 4.05 -26.55
CA ASN A 539 -30.71 4.10 -27.87
C ASN A 539 -30.43 5.54 -28.37
N LYS A 540 -31.07 6.58 -27.84
CA LYS A 540 -30.93 7.97 -28.31
C LYS A 540 -29.80 8.76 -27.63
N LYS A 541 -29.28 8.35 -26.47
CA LYS A 541 -28.14 9.02 -25.82
C LYS A 541 -26.80 8.66 -26.48
N LYS A 542 -26.40 9.42 -27.50
CA LYS A 542 -25.05 9.39 -28.08
C LYS A 542 -24.01 9.94 -27.09
N ASN A 543 -22.98 9.14 -26.78
CA ASN A 543 -21.78 9.54 -26.05
C ASN A 543 -20.83 10.36 -26.97
N SER A 544 -21.26 11.54 -27.45
CA SER A 544 -20.44 12.33 -28.40
C SER A 544 -19.29 13.09 -27.73
N ASP A 545 -19.45 13.48 -26.46
CA ASP A 545 -18.48 14.38 -25.80
C ASP A 545 -17.22 13.63 -25.32
N SER A 546 -17.39 12.48 -24.64
CA SER A 546 -16.26 11.64 -24.19
C SER A 546 -15.40 11.13 -25.34
N SER A 547 -16.02 10.79 -26.47
CA SER A 547 -15.31 10.26 -27.65
C SER A 547 -14.47 11.34 -28.35
N GLN A 548 -14.97 12.58 -28.41
CA GLN A 548 -14.23 13.74 -28.92
C GLN A 548 -13.08 14.13 -27.98
N GLN A 549 -13.29 14.10 -26.66
CA GLN A 549 -12.22 14.37 -25.70
C GLN A 549 -11.11 13.30 -25.77
N LEU A 550 -11.49 12.03 -25.93
CA LEU A 550 -10.55 10.92 -26.05
C LEU A 550 -9.71 11.00 -27.34
N SER A 551 -10.30 11.40 -28.46
CA SER A 551 -9.57 11.59 -29.72
C SER A 551 -8.59 12.75 -29.62
N ARG A 552 -8.99 13.89 -29.04
CA ARG A 552 -8.09 15.03 -28.79
C ARG A 552 -6.90 14.67 -27.91
N LEU A 553 -7.14 14.02 -26.77
CA LEU A 553 -6.05 13.60 -25.87
C LEU A 553 -5.14 12.55 -26.54
N SER A 554 -5.70 11.66 -27.36
CA SER A 554 -4.91 10.69 -28.12
C SER A 554 -4.02 11.37 -29.16
N LEU A 555 -4.50 12.43 -29.82
CA LEU A 555 -3.70 13.24 -30.73
C LEU A 555 -2.59 13.99 -29.98
N HIS A 556 -2.91 14.66 -28.88
CA HIS A 556 -1.91 15.34 -28.03
C HIS A 556 -0.80 14.37 -27.60
N LYS A 557 -1.16 13.15 -27.17
CA LYS A 557 -0.19 12.13 -26.81
C LYS A 557 0.74 11.77 -27.98
N LYS A 558 0.18 11.52 -29.17
CA LYS A 558 0.97 11.19 -30.37
C LYS A 558 1.97 12.30 -30.73
N ILE A 559 1.55 13.57 -30.60
CA ILE A 559 2.41 14.73 -30.84
C ILE A 559 3.59 14.73 -29.86
N ILE A 560 3.34 14.56 -28.57
CA ILE A 560 4.39 14.50 -27.55
C ILE A 560 5.32 13.29 -27.76
N GLU A 561 4.79 12.12 -28.09
CA GLU A 561 5.59 10.92 -28.38
C GLU A 561 6.50 11.12 -29.60
N TYR A 562 5.99 11.74 -30.66
CA TYR A 562 6.79 12.09 -31.83
C TYR A 562 7.89 13.11 -31.52
N ALA A 563 7.55 14.15 -30.74
CA ALA A 563 8.49 15.14 -30.26
C ALA A 563 9.60 14.48 -29.42
N LEU A 564 9.23 13.63 -28.46
CA LEU A 564 10.17 12.85 -27.62
C LEU A 564 11.09 11.98 -28.48
N GLN A 565 10.54 11.23 -29.44
CA GLN A 565 11.35 10.38 -30.32
C GLN A 565 12.39 11.21 -31.09
N SER A 566 11.99 12.38 -31.56
CA SER A 566 12.86 13.29 -32.32
C SER A 566 13.96 13.89 -31.43
N LEU A 567 13.61 14.28 -30.20
CA LEU A 567 14.57 14.76 -29.19
C LEU A 567 15.56 13.66 -28.79
N HIS A 568 15.12 12.43 -28.56
CA HIS A 568 16.00 11.30 -28.26
C HIS A 568 17.01 11.05 -29.39
N LYS A 569 16.55 11.02 -30.65
CA LYS A 569 17.44 10.89 -31.81
C LYS A 569 18.46 12.02 -31.91
N LYS A 570 18.04 13.26 -31.63
CA LYS A 570 18.95 14.42 -31.60
C LYS A 570 19.94 14.29 -30.45
N ARG A 571 19.49 13.89 -29.26
CA ARG A 571 20.31 13.71 -28.05
C ARG A 571 21.43 12.69 -28.26
N ILE A 572 21.16 11.56 -28.93
CA ILE A 572 22.19 10.55 -29.25
C ILE A 572 23.32 11.21 -30.05
N LYS A 573 22.99 11.92 -31.13
CA LYS A 573 23.99 12.61 -31.97
C LYS A 573 24.73 13.73 -31.25
N LEU A 574 24.07 14.43 -30.32
CA LEU A 574 24.68 15.50 -29.55
C LEU A 574 25.70 14.99 -28.53
N ASN A 575 25.52 13.75 -28.05
CA ASN A 575 26.30 13.18 -26.96
C ASN A 575 27.31 12.12 -27.39
N GLU A 576 27.41 11.82 -28.69
CA GLU A 576 28.31 10.79 -29.21
C GLU A 576 29.77 11.01 -28.72
N ASP A 577 30.29 12.24 -28.83
CA ASP A 577 31.66 12.58 -28.41
C ASP A 577 31.89 12.44 -26.89
N ILE A 578 30.97 12.93 -26.05
CA ILE A 578 31.13 12.84 -24.58
C ILE A 578 31.00 11.38 -24.10
N LEU A 579 30.10 10.60 -24.70
CA LEU A 579 29.91 9.19 -24.35
C LEU A 579 31.09 8.35 -24.80
N GLU A 580 31.63 8.56 -26.02
CA GLU A 580 32.82 7.86 -26.50
C GLU A 580 34.04 8.13 -25.61
N LYS A 581 34.25 9.40 -25.22
CA LYS A 581 35.30 9.76 -24.25
C LYS A 581 35.11 9.03 -22.92
N LEU A 582 33.89 9.03 -22.39
CA LEU A 582 33.59 8.35 -21.13
C LEU A 582 33.77 6.83 -21.23
N GLU A 583 33.33 6.19 -22.31
CA GLU A 583 33.52 4.76 -22.58
C GLU A 583 35.01 4.39 -22.55
N ASN A 584 35.86 5.18 -23.21
CA ASN A 584 37.31 4.99 -23.22
C ASN A 584 37.93 5.18 -21.83
N LEU A 585 37.51 6.20 -21.08
CA LEU A 585 38.00 6.43 -19.71
C LEU A 585 37.61 5.27 -18.78
N ILE A 586 36.36 4.78 -18.86
CA ILE A 586 35.91 3.66 -18.04
C ILE A 586 36.71 2.40 -18.41
N LEU A 587 36.93 2.14 -19.70
CA LEU A 587 37.67 0.96 -20.15
C LEU A 587 39.10 0.95 -19.59
N ASN A 588 39.79 2.09 -19.69
CA ASN A 588 41.14 2.23 -19.18
C ASN A 588 41.21 2.01 -17.65
N GLU A 589 40.30 2.63 -16.90
CA GLU A 589 40.28 2.50 -15.44
C GLU A 589 39.91 1.07 -15.01
N VAL A 590 38.89 0.45 -15.64
CA VAL A 590 38.49 -0.95 -15.39
C VAL A 590 39.64 -1.92 -15.62
N GLN A 591 40.36 -1.79 -16.74
CA GLN A 591 41.51 -2.64 -17.05
C GLN A 591 42.66 -2.41 -16.06
N SER A 592 42.92 -1.15 -15.69
CA SER A 592 43.93 -0.81 -14.68
C SER A 592 43.61 -1.38 -13.31
N PHE A 593 42.32 -1.60 -13.01
CA PHE A 593 41.86 -2.17 -11.74
C PHE A 593 41.86 -3.70 -11.72
N GLY A 594 42.49 -4.32 -12.72
CA GLY A 594 42.68 -5.77 -12.82
C GLY A 594 41.58 -6.51 -13.57
N LEU A 595 40.58 -5.80 -14.12
CA LEU A 595 39.55 -6.38 -14.99
C LEU A 595 40.01 -6.40 -16.45
N SER A 596 41.19 -6.98 -16.68
CA SER A 596 41.86 -7.05 -18.00
C SER A 596 41.12 -7.90 -19.04
N ASN A 597 40.17 -8.72 -18.59
CA ASN A 597 39.24 -9.52 -19.38
C ASN A 597 38.14 -8.69 -20.07
N ILE A 598 37.94 -7.43 -19.67
CA ILE A 598 36.96 -6.54 -20.30
C ILE A 598 37.63 -5.86 -21.51
N GLU A 599 37.15 -6.20 -22.70
CA GLU A 599 37.74 -5.77 -23.97
C GLU A 599 37.08 -4.49 -24.52
N LYS A 600 35.80 -4.29 -24.19
CA LYS A 600 35.01 -3.16 -24.68
C LYS A 600 33.98 -2.73 -23.64
N ILE A 601 33.75 -1.42 -23.59
CA ILE A 601 32.67 -0.79 -22.83
C ILE A 601 31.80 0.01 -23.79
N ARG A 602 30.49 -0.06 -23.60
CA ARG A 602 29.51 0.72 -24.37
C ARG A 602 28.41 1.25 -23.45
N ILE A 603 27.99 2.48 -23.67
CA ILE A 603 26.83 3.11 -23.04
C ILE A 603 25.69 3.07 -24.06
N ASN A 604 24.63 2.33 -23.77
CA ASN A 604 23.51 2.19 -24.71
C ASN A 604 22.58 3.42 -24.72
N ASP A 605 21.56 3.45 -25.60
CA ASP A 605 20.59 4.55 -25.71
C ASP A 605 19.75 4.80 -24.43
N LYS A 606 19.75 3.83 -23.51
CA LYS A 606 19.13 3.94 -22.19
C LYS A 606 20.11 4.45 -21.12
N TYR A 607 21.36 4.68 -21.49
CA TYR A 607 22.49 5.01 -20.64
C TYR A 607 22.82 3.92 -19.61
N GLU A 608 22.65 2.66 -20.00
CA GLU A 608 23.16 1.52 -19.25
C GLU A 608 24.55 1.16 -19.76
N ILE A 609 25.46 0.83 -18.84
CA ILE A 609 26.82 0.40 -19.17
C ILE A 609 26.80 -1.08 -19.50
N VAL A 610 27.35 -1.41 -20.67
CA VAL A 610 27.50 -2.77 -21.18
C VAL A 610 28.99 -3.09 -21.23
N PHE A 611 29.38 -4.17 -20.57
CA PHE A 611 30.74 -4.70 -20.55
C PHE A 611 30.81 -5.88 -21.51
N THR A 612 31.82 -5.91 -22.38
CA THR A 612 32.07 -7.07 -23.27
C THR A 612 33.27 -7.85 -22.75
N GLN A 613 33.04 -9.12 -22.45
CA GLN A 613 34.07 -10.08 -22.01
C GLN A 613 33.92 -11.36 -22.82
N ASN A 614 35.00 -11.80 -23.48
CA ASN A 614 35.01 -13.01 -24.32
C ASN A 614 33.85 -13.02 -25.36
N ASP A 615 33.65 -11.91 -26.08
CA ASP A 615 32.53 -11.70 -27.02
C ASP A 615 31.11 -11.78 -26.42
N VAL A 616 30.96 -11.82 -25.08
CA VAL A 616 29.66 -11.79 -24.40
C VAL A 616 29.42 -10.41 -23.81
N GLU A 617 28.29 -9.79 -24.16
CA GLU A 617 27.81 -8.57 -23.52
C GLU A 617 27.14 -8.88 -22.19
N GLN A 618 27.54 -8.17 -21.13
CA GLN A 618 27.00 -8.29 -19.79
C GLN A 618 26.70 -6.91 -19.20
N GLY A 619 25.66 -6.83 -18.37
CA GLY A 619 25.35 -5.64 -17.58
C GLY A 619 26.13 -5.59 -16.26
N PHE A 620 26.16 -4.44 -15.60
CA PHE A 620 26.83 -4.27 -14.29
C PHE A 620 26.37 -5.31 -13.24
N ASN A 621 25.08 -5.61 -13.18
CA ASN A 621 24.52 -6.53 -12.18
C ASN A 621 24.91 -8.00 -12.42
N GLU A 622 25.45 -8.32 -13.60
CA GLU A 622 25.87 -9.68 -13.99
C GLU A 622 27.35 -9.94 -13.68
N LEU A 623 28.11 -8.90 -13.31
CA LEU A 623 29.48 -9.01 -12.82
C LEU A 623 29.53 -9.71 -11.45
N THR A 624 30.65 -10.32 -11.09
CA THR A 624 30.84 -10.86 -9.73
C THR A 624 30.99 -9.74 -8.70
N GLU A 625 30.71 -9.99 -7.41
CA GLU A 625 30.75 -8.96 -6.36
C GLU A 625 32.09 -8.18 -6.30
N GLY A 626 33.23 -8.88 -6.44
CA GLY A 626 34.54 -8.22 -6.49
C GLY A 626 34.75 -7.37 -7.76
N GLU A 627 34.21 -7.80 -8.90
CA GLU A 627 34.28 -7.04 -10.17
C GLU A 627 33.37 -5.81 -10.13
N LYS A 628 32.18 -5.92 -9.50
CA LYS A 628 31.23 -4.80 -9.32
C LYS A 628 31.88 -3.62 -8.60
N LEU A 629 32.56 -3.87 -7.49
CA LEU A 629 33.23 -2.81 -6.72
C LEU A 629 34.23 -2.04 -7.58
N ARG A 630 35.09 -2.76 -8.30
CA ARG A 630 36.14 -2.19 -9.16
C ARG A 630 35.55 -1.45 -10.35
N ALA A 631 34.57 -2.04 -11.03
CA ALA A 631 33.87 -1.41 -12.14
C ALA A 631 33.15 -0.13 -11.70
N LYS A 632 32.56 -0.14 -10.50
CA LYS A 632 31.90 1.03 -9.91
C LYS A 632 32.90 2.14 -9.55
N LEU A 633 34.02 1.78 -8.93
CA LEU A 633 35.11 2.72 -8.65
C LEU A 633 35.63 3.36 -9.93
N ALA A 634 35.95 2.54 -10.93
CA ALA A 634 36.42 2.99 -12.23
C ALA A 634 35.42 3.96 -12.86
N PHE A 635 34.13 3.60 -12.85
CA PHE A 635 33.07 4.44 -13.39
C PHE A 635 33.01 5.85 -12.76
N TYR A 636 32.97 5.96 -11.43
CA TYR A 636 32.90 7.28 -10.77
C TYR A 636 34.18 8.09 -10.95
N LEU A 637 35.33 7.42 -10.99
CA LEU A 637 36.61 8.08 -11.30
C LEU A 637 36.63 8.59 -12.74
N SER A 638 36.14 7.81 -13.71
CA SER A 638 36.04 8.24 -15.11
C SER A 638 35.11 9.43 -15.29
N ILE A 639 34.01 9.53 -14.52
CA ILE A 639 33.15 10.73 -14.52
C ILE A 639 33.93 11.96 -14.06
N ILE A 640 34.75 11.83 -13.01
CA ILE A 640 35.56 12.94 -12.50
C ILE A 640 36.68 13.30 -13.49
N GLN A 641 37.32 12.30 -14.10
CA GLN A 641 38.36 12.49 -15.13
C GLN A 641 37.81 13.18 -16.38
N LEU A 642 36.59 12.84 -16.79
CA LEU A 642 35.92 13.51 -17.90
C LEU A 642 35.83 15.03 -17.67
N ASP A 643 35.58 15.44 -16.43
CA ASP A 643 35.56 16.85 -16.04
C ASP A 643 36.98 17.44 -15.95
N ILE A 644 37.92 16.74 -15.33
CA ILE A 644 39.31 17.20 -15.19
C ILE A 644 39.99 17.40 -16.55
N GLU A 645 40.00 16.34 -17.38
CA GLU A 645 40.79 16.22 -18.61
C GLU A 645 40.08 16.84 -19.82
N HIS A 646 38.75 16.71 -19.90
CA HIS A 646 37.98 17.17 -21.05
C HIS A 646 37.10 18.40 -20.76
N LYS A 647 37.02 18.87 -19.50
CA LYS A 647 36.12 19.95 -19.08
C LYS A 647 34.66 19.65 -19.42
N LEU A 648 34.27 18.38 -19.27
CA LEU A 648 32.92 17.88 -19.54
C LEU A 648 32.32 17.21 -18.30
N GLY A 649 31.06 17.50 -18.01
CA GLY A 649 30.33 16.99 -16.86
C GLY A 649 30.26 18.00 -15.70
N ARG A 650 29.56 17.60 -14.64
CA ARG A 650 29.14 18.46 -13.52
C ARG A 650 29.27 17.77 -12.17
N HIS A 651 30.06 16.70 -12.10
CA HIS A 651 30.29 16.02 -10.84
C HIS A 651 31.09 16.92 -9.88
N PRO A 652 30.70 17.06 -8.59
CA PRO A 652 31.40 17.93 -7.63
C PRO A 652 32.84 17.54 -7.27
N ARG A 653 33.42 16.53 -7.93
CA ARG A 653 34.75 15.91 -7.65
C ARG A 653 35.01 15.52 -6.19
N PHE A 654 33.94 15.32 -5.42
CA PHE A 654 33.99 14.84 -4.06
C PHE A 654 33.36 13.44 -4.01
N LEU A 655 34.03 12.48 -3.37
CA LEU A 655 33.53 11.12 -3.19
C LEU A 655 33.76 10.65 -1.74
N ILE A 656 32.85 9.81 -1.25
CA ILE A 656 32.96 9.11 0.02
C ILE A 656 32.81 7.62 -0.23
N PHE A 657 33.87 6.86 -0.01
CA PHE A 657 33.90 5.40 -0.01
C PHE A 657 33.86 4.89 1.43
N ASP A 658 32.72 4.36 1.84
CA ASP A 658 32.56 3.80 3.17
C ASP A 658 32.67 2.27 3.11
N SER A 659 33.79 1.77 3.64
CA SER A 659 34.11 0.35 3.78
C SER A 659 34.17 -0.42 2.45
N PRO A 660 35.08 -0.05 1.51
CA PRO A 660 35.20 -0.76 0.23
C PRO A 660 35.69 -2.21 0.38
N GLY A 661 36.32 -2.59 1.51
CA GLY A 661 36.93 -3.92 1.69
C GLY A 661 36.03 -5.02 2.27
N GLY A 662 34.74 -4.76 2.52
CA GLY A 662 33.84 -5.78 3.10
C GLY A 662 33.46 -6.91 2.13
N GLU A 663 33.62 -6.69 0.82
CA GLU A 663 33.13 -7.56 -0.26
C GLU A 663 34.27 -8.28 -1.02
N GLU A 664 35.52 -7.84 -0.87
CA GLU A 664 36.69 -8.51 -1.47
C GLU A 664 37.23 -9.60 -0.52
N MET A 665 36.78 -10.85 -0.68
CA MET A 665 37.21 -11.99 0.15
C MET A 665 38.62 -12.54 -0.15
N ILE A 666 39.42 -11.86 -0.98
CA ILE A 666 40.73 -12.34 -1.46
C ILE A 666 41.82 -11.30 -1.16
N GLU A 667 42.80 -11.64 -0.31
CA GLU A 667 43.90 -10.73 0.12
C GLU A 667 44.70 -10.13 -1.04
N LYS A 668 44.97 -10.88 -2.12
CA LYS A 668 45.68 -10.37 -3.32
C LYS A 668 44.93 -9.24 -4.03
N HIS A 669 43.61 -9.19 -3.88
CA HIS A 669 42.74 -8.21 -4.54
C HIS A 669 42.66 -6.90 -3.75
N LEU A 670 42.72 -6.97 -2.41
CA LEU A 670 42.80 -5.83 -1.50
C LEU A 670 44.08 -4.99 -1.68
N HIS A 671 45.23 -5.65 -1.92
CA HIS A 671 46.47 -4.95 -2.23
C HIS A 671 46.37 -4.13 -3.52
N GLY A 672 45.72 -4.69 -4.56
CA GLY A 672 45.49 -3.99 -5.82
C GLY A 672 44.62 -2.74 -5.63
N LEU A 673 43.58 -2.80 -4.79
CA LEU A 673 42.75 -1.63 -4.46
C LEU A 673 43.53 -0.51 -3.74
N SER A 674 44.45 -0.88 -2.85
CA SER A 674 45.35 0.09 -2.20
C SER A 674 46.26 0.81 -3.21
N GLU A 675 46.87 0.06 -4.13
CA GLU A 675 47.72 0.62 -5.20
C GLU A 675 46.93 1.53 -6.15
N ILE A 676 45.69 1.14 -6.47
CA ILE A 676 44.77 1.94 -7.29
C ILE A 676 44.49 3.29 -6.63
N LEU A 677 44.06 3.28 -5.37
CA LEU A 677 43.75 4.52 -4.65
C LEU A 677 45.01 5.38 -4.49
N LYS A 678 46.17 4.76 -4.28
CA LYS A 678 47.45 5.48 -4.24
C LYS A 678 47.76 6.17 -5.58
N SER A 679 47.61 5.46 -6.70
CA SER A 679 47.76 6.02 -8.05
C SER A 679 46.80 7.18 -8.32
N VAL A 680 45.53 7.04 -7.91
CA VAL A 680 44.53 8.12 -8.00
C VAL A 680 44.95 9.33 -7.17
N ASN A 681 45.44 9.11 -5.93
CA ASN A 681 45.92 10.17 -5.06
C ASN A 681 47.18 10.87 -5.60
N GLU A 682 48.03 10.17 -6.35
CA GLU A 682 49.21 10.75 -7.01
C GLU A 682 48.82 11.57 -8.25
N ARG A 683 47.87 11.07 -9.05
CA ARG A 683 47.42 11.72 -10.30
C ARG A 683 46.59 12.98 -10.07
N PHE A 684 45.71 12.97 -9.06
CA PHE A 684 44.63 13.97 -8.94
C PHE A 684 44.57 14.67 -7.59
N ARG A 685 45.65 14.64 -6.81
CA ARG A 685 45.70 15.17 -5.44
C ARG A 685 45.08 16.55 -5.26
N ASP A 686 45.29 17.44 -6.22
CA ASP A 686 44.89 18.85 -6.12
C ASP A 686 43.54 19.15 -6.80
N GLU A 687 42.94 18.17 -7.49
CA GLU A 687 41.76 18.37 -8.35
C GLU A 687 40.51 17.62 -7.87
N LEU A 688 40.64 16.74 -6.88
CA LEU A 688 39.52 15.99 -6.30
C LEU A 688 39.72 15.74 -4.80
N GLN A 689 38.65 15.35 -4.11
CA GLN A 689 38.70 14.93 -2.71
C GLN A 689 37.94 13.62 -2.51
N ILE A 690 38.59 12.63 -1.88
CA ILE A 690 38.00 11.32 -1.60
C ILE A 690 38.15 11.00 -0.13
N PHE A 691 37.05 10.66 0.53
CA PHE A 691 37.07 10.14 1.89
C PHE A 691 36.92 8.63 1.87
N VAL A 692 37.89 7.92 2.45
CA VAL A 692 37.89 6.46 2.52
C VAL A 692 37.80 6.03 3.97
N GLY A 693 36.75 5.29 4.32
CA GLY A 693 36.64 4.61 5.61
C GLY A 693 36.94 3.13 5.44
N SER A 694 37.89 2.58 6.19
CA SER A 694 38.24 1.15 6.09
C SER A 694 38.53 0.54 7.47
N ALA A 695 38.39 -0.78 7.56
CA ALA A 695 38.93 -1.57 8.67
C ALA A 695 40.31 -2.15 8.35
N LEU A 696 40.70 -2.13 7.07
CA LEU A 696 41.95 -2.72 6.59
C LEU A 696 43.12 -1.77 6.86
N ARG A 697 44.10 -2.25 7.59
CA ARG A 697 45.32 -1.50 7.93
C ARG A 697 46.25 -1.31 6.73
N GLU A 698 46.16 -2.18 5.73
CA GLU A 698 46.91 -2.16 4.45
C GLU A 698 46.70 -0.88 3.63
N PHE A 699 45.67 -0.10 3.95
CA PHE A 699 45.39 1.19 3.32
C PHE A 699 46.17 2.35 3.94
N SER A 700 46.95 2.13 5.00
CA SER A 700 47.70 3.20 5.69
C SER A 700 48.59 4.02 4.76
N ASP A 701 49.11 3.40 3.71
CA ASP A 701 50.16 3.97 2.86
C ASP A 701 49.61 4.60 1.55
N ILE A 702 48.29 4.74 1.44
CA ILE A 702 47.60 5.37 0.30
C ILE A 702 47.83 6.89 0.28
N THR A 703 47.95 7.49 1.45
CA THR A 703 48.02 8.94 1.61
C THR A 703 49.01 9.35 2.71
N GLU A 704 49.27 10.64 2.82
CA GLU A 704 50.16 11.21 3.83
C GLU A 704 49.56 11.05 5.23
N SER A 705 50.42 10.88 6.24
CA SER A 705 49.99 10.62 7.62
C SER A 705 49.08 11.70 8.21
N GLU A 706 49.24 12.97 7.79
CA GLU A 706 48.37 14.07 8.20
C GLU A 706 46.93 13.96 7.66
N LYS A 707 46.73 13.22 6.57
CA LYS A 707 45.44 12.97 5.93
C LYS A 707 44.81 11.65 6.39
N ALA A 708 45.47 10.93 7.31
CA ALA A 708 45.05 9.62 7.79
C ALA A 708 44.76 9.62 9.29
N VAL A 709 43.53 9.28 9.68
CA VAL A 709 43.13 9.00 11.06
C VAL A 709 43.16 7.50 11.28
N ILE A 710 44.26 7.01 11.86
CA ILE A 710 44.46 5.59 12.17
C ILE A 710 44.32 5.40 13.68
N LYS A 711 43.35 4.59 14.10
CA LYS A 711 43.09 4.22 15.50
C LYS A 711 43.60 2.83 15.81
N ASN A 712 44.08 2.57 17.03
CA ASN A 712 44.47 1.21 17.42
C ASN A 712 43.25 0.29 17.49
N ASP A 713 43.49 -1.00 17.67
CA ASP A 713 42.42 -1.96 17.87
C ASP A 713 41.58 -1.56 19.08
N ASP A 714 40.27 -1.71 18.94
CA ASP A 714 39.25 -1.28 19.89
C ASP A 714 39.03 0.22 20.14
N GLU A 715 39.86 1.10 19.59
CA GLU A 715 39.71 2.55 19.74
C GLU A 715 38.59 3.14 18.86
N PHE A 716 37.87 4.12 19.41
CA PHE A 716 36.82 4.86 18.69
C PHE A 716 37.41 6.09 17.98
N ILE A 717 36.81 6.48 16.85
CA ILE A 717 37.18 7.73 16.15
C ILE A 717 36.85 8.95 17.03
N PHE A 718 35.73 8.92 17.75
CA PHE A 718 35.26 9.97 18.65
C PHE A 718 34.39 9.42 19.79
#